data_AF-A0A316NI69-F1
#
_entry.id   AF-A0A316NI69-F1
#
_cell.length_a   1.000
_cell.length_b   1.000
_cell.length_c   1.000
_cell.angle_alpha   90.00
_cell.angle_beta   90.00
_cell.angle_gamma   90.00
#
_symmetry.space_group_name_H-M   'P 1'
#
loop_
_entity.id
_entity.type
_entity.pdbx_description
1 polymer ?
#
loop_
_entity_poly.entity_id
_entity_poly.type
_entity_poly.pdbx_seq_one_letter_code
_entity_poly.pdbx_strand_id
1 'polypeptide(L)'
;MIKLRKLLACLMIACMAFSLMPLAAFATEGEPCTHVWQAAGGKHVCSVCSEEAAHSFEEGVCTVCGAEEPADPNAEAANNAPAEPADEEGGAAEETYAAQIGENGYATLAEALAAMQDGDTVTLLKDVEESFTLETNGTIDLNNKTLIGEIIIKADVVFRTGEIAQKSGQETAAVVLINSGSLKLEDTYINAGEYGGILVDSAETVSVELVGTVTSSQYGIMQSESSTGTLNVTSDPASGISGTKYGIYIRNGSYTARTTDEDTNDLNVRSNGTAIKIDKGSLSISGDKGSFEGALEIAEGVTCSITGGSFTVKPNVDSGYLAVYDESTKFYNVVPGVVVNDVTVKADVTGDSAPVTAADGITAPSGAASFACDSSAIDVQKLLAASKLTFLEGDVVSIELIPAVKIEAIEQTKNSVDSIEYSISPKAKITVTREGTEQKELEKELSVSNDMLKGGVDVTIPTVDGFTVLTQIVHIHSDGSTEEITKHSFGNNEVSFNVSSFSSFILYRSSMAIEVLDSNGKFSARYSSFSDALSAISGSSGWTIKLLQDVSIEAGNEYSYALAWKLDLAGNKLNTNNFYVYGTNAGQHSITIMDSSAAQSGQIVGSGTAAIDIGGKCTVTLESGSIVNTSGTAVAVKDNKNQKSAHFVMTGGTLNGTTALTADSGAVEISNGTVTGTNSTVDREAAILVNDNVTLTIKGGSVTNAKGNAISINGVSSQFTMSGGTVNGRTKGVDMYGGSAEISSGTIEGGTAINTVGSSITISGGTFDSTTADKEVVAATTGSTTVAISGGSFKHEVPKVQCADGYVPCADAKNPGRFSVEPISEPVARAEDALGVDKGTFSTVQDAINAAGLGGKVTLLRDNGDYATVSRSIVIDGAGCRMKNLTVMSIAGVKIMNLRADTVTVSANAKAELSGENVFTELVNNGARCEIIDGRYLSHTGSGTYAISGGVFGNEVTQDECALVPVTGKLTGTAASLTKYTPALNTDPETKDAYPYTVEVAPAPRITGISNNAYFQKGSSSTLTIYTDGDYDELVKAGTIYRCLHVYNANGTDLISSRYYTVEEDANGYAVITIANSFLRNRPTGTYSVQVDFTTGVTQLEDFRVGTSATPKTGDESNIGLWIGIMACSAIIIGCGVFVLVHKNKKNKK
;
A
#
# COMPACT_ATOMS: atom_id res chain seq x y z
N MET A 1 -10.17 -25.08 37.79
CA MET A 1 -10.74 -24.63 36.49
C MET A 1 -12.10 -25.28 36.23
N ILE A 2 -13.09 -24.92 37.05
CA ILE A 2 -14.46 -25.48 37.07
C ILE A 2 -15.45 -24.51 36.37
N LYS A 3 -14.94 -23.53 35.64
CA LYS A 3 -15.71 -22.66 34.71
C LYS A 3 -15.47 -22.95 33.22
N LEU A 4 -14.75 -24.03 32.88
CA LEU A 4 -14.54 -24.45 31.48
C LEU A 4 -15.41 -25.68 31.09
N ARG A 5 -16.03 -26.37 32.06
CA ARG A 5 -16.84 -27.58 31.82
C ARG A 5 -18.33 -27.34 31.56
N LYS A 6 -18.81 -26.10 31.62
CA LYS A 6 -20.19 -25.73 31.21
C LYS A 6 -20.27 -25.05 29.85
N LEU A 7 -19.15 -24.60 29.27
CA LEU A 7 -19.07 -24.17 27.87
C LEU A 7 -18.79 -25.38 26.94
N LEU A 8 -18.05 -26.37 27.44
CA LEU A 8 -17.69 -27.59 26.68
C LEU A 8 -18.82 -28.63 26.54
N ALA A 9 -19.90 -28.50 27.32
CA ALA A 9 -21.07 -29.39 27.24
C ALA A 9 -22.18 -28.82 26.33
N CYS A 10 -22.17 -27.51 26.04
CA CYS A 10 -23.03 -26.90 25.02
C CYS A 10 -22.36 -26.88 23.63
N LEU A 11 -21.03 -26.97 23.56
CA LEU A 11 -20.29 -27.08 22.29
C LEU A 11 -20.20 -28.52 21.74
N MET A 12 -20.52 -29.53 22.56
CA MET A 12 -20.51 -30.96 22.17
C MET A 12 -21.89 -31.51 21.79
N ILE A 13 -22.92 -30.65 21.69
CA ILE A 13 -24.25 -31.00 21.14
C ILE A 13 -24.49 -30.35 19.77
N ALA A 14 -23.56 -29.50 19.30
CA ALA A 14 -23.55 -28.95 17.93
C ALA A 14 -22.55 -29.66 16.98
N CYS A 15 -21.87 -30.73 17.42
CA CYS A 15 -20.81 -31.41 16.66
C CYS A 15 -21.09 -32.89 16.31
N MET A 16 -22.35 -33.33 16.32
CA MET A 16 -22.76 -34.62 15.72
C MET A 16 -23.90 -34.47 14.71
N ALA A 17 -24.04 -33.31 14.07
CA ALA A 17 -25.01 -33.10 13.00
C ALA A 17 -24.45 -32.39 11.76
N PHE A 18 -23.12 -32.22 11.66
CA PHE A 18 -22.48 -31.65 10.47
C PHE A 18 -21.13 -32.33 10.23
N SER A 19 -21.18 -33.50 9.59
CA SER A 19 -20.06 -34.09 8.88
C SER A 19 -20.60 -34.74 7.61
N LEU A 20 -20.81 -33.91 6.59
CA LEU A 20 -20.65 -34.18 5.16
C LEU A 20 -21.08 -32.90 4.41
N MET A 21 -20.24 -31.87 4.48
CA MET A 21 -20.30 -30.72 3.59
C MET A 21 -18.86 -30.25 3.30
N PRO A 22 -18.37 -30.40 2.08
CA PRO A 22 -17.24 -29.63 1.57
C PRO A 22 -17.67 -28.19 1.28
N LEU A 23 -16.74 -27.29 1.60
CA LEU A 23 -16.76 -25.86 1.33
C LEU A 23 -17.03 -25.55 -0.14
N ALA A 24 -17.82 -24.49 -0.33
CA ALA A 24 -17.97 -23.75 -1.56
C ALA A 24 -16.63 -23.26 -2.13
N ALA A 25 -16.39 -23.56 -3.40
CA ALA A 25 -15.54 -22.78 -4.27
C ALA A 25 -16.44 -22.05 -5.27
N PHE A 26 -16.29 -20.73 -5.28
CA PHE A 26 -16.52 -19.77 -6.36
C PHE A 26 -17.64 -20.05 -7.36
N ALA A 27 -18.67 -19.19 -7.29
CA ALA A 27 -19.65 -18.98 -8.34
C ALA A 27 -18.96 -18.64 -9.67
N THR A 28 -19.20 -19.49 -10.66
CA THR A 28 -19.27 -19.12 -12.07
C THR A 28 -20.60 -19.66 -12.57
N GLU A 29 -21.43 -18.76 -13.09
CA GLU A 29 -22.77 -19.02 -13.60
C GLU A 29 -22.73 -20.18 -14.61
N GLY A 30 -23.45 -21.27 -14.31
CA GLY A 30 -23.58 -22.45 -15.15
C GLY A 30 -24.99 -22.54 -15.73
N GLU A 31 -25.06 -22.77 -17.05
CA GLU A 31 -26.26 -22.83 -17.88
C GLU A 31 -27.30 -23.88 -17.40
N PRO A 32 -28.61 -23.65 -17.60
CA PRO A 32 -29.65 -24.64 -17.33
C PRO A 32 -29.55 -25.83 -18.29
N CYS A 33 -29.89 -27.03 -17.79
CA CYS A 33 -29.90 -28.28 -18.54
C CYS A 33 -30.84 -28.22 -19.76
N THR A 34 -30.32 -28.57 -20.93
CA THR A 34 -31.07 -28.72 -22.17
C THR A 34 -31.51 -30.18 -22.37
N HIS A 35 -32.78 -30.40 -22.70
CA HIS A 35 -33.32 -31.72 -23.06
C HIS A 35 -33.35 -31.87 -24.59
N VAL A 36 -32.86 -32.99 -25.12
CA VAL A 36 -32.97 -33.38 -26.53
C VAL A 36 -34.11 -34.39 -26.67
N TRP A 37 -35.14 -34.05 -27.44
CA TRP A 37 -36.16 -35.00 -27.91
C TRP A 37 -35.83 -35.41 -29.35
N GLN A 38 -35.60 -36.69 -29.61
CA GLN A 38 -35.63 -37.23 -30.97
C GLN A 38 -37.02 -37.78 -31.28
N ALA A 39 -37.56 -37.38 -32.43
CA ALA A 39 -38.85 -37.85 -32.91
C ALA A 39 -38.82 -39.35 -33.25
N ALA A 40 -39.96 -40.01 -32.99
CA ALA A 40 -40.33 -41.39 -33.32
C ALA A 40 -39.76 -42.52 -32.42
N GLY A 41 -40.38 -42.68 -31.24
CA GLY A 41 -40.32 -43.91 -30.42
C GLY A 41 -39.86 -43.63 -28.98
N GLY A 42 -40.81 -43.44 -28.05
CA GLY A 42 -40.54 -42.97 -26.69
C GLY A 42 -39.50 -43.79 -25.91
N LYS A 43 -38.40 -43.13 -25.52
CA LYS A 43 -37.41 -43.61 -24.54
C LYS A 43 -36.72 -42.42 -23.85
N HIS A 44 -36.81 -42.35 -22.51
CA HIS A 44 -36.20 -41.29 -21.68
C HIS A 44 -34.81 -41.70 -21.16
N VAL A 45 -33.82 -40.80 -21.23
CA VAL A 45 -32.45 -40.96 -20.70
C VAL A 45 -32.05 -39.68 -19.95
N CYS A 46 -31.45 -39.82 -18.77
CA CYS A 46 -30.95 -38.68 -17.98
C CYS A 46 -29.66 -38.12 -18.61
N SER A 47 -29.60 -36.83 -18.92
CA SER A 47 -28.46 -36.18 -19.60
C SER A 47 -27.20 -36.02 -18.74
N VAL A 48 -27.30 -36.22 -17.41
CA VAL A 48 -26.17 -36.09 -16.47
C VAL A 48 -25.46 -37.42 -16.23
N CYS A 49 -26.18 -38.54 -16.23
CA CYS A 49 -25.60 -39.87 -15.92
C CYS A 49 -25.79 -40.93 -17.01
N SER A 50 -26.51 -40.62 -18.10
CA SER A 50 -26.66 -41.45 -19.30
C SER A 50 -27.23 -42.86 -19.07
N GLU A 51 -27.97 -43.09 -17.97
CA GLU A 51 -28.69 -44.35 -17.70
C GLU A 51 -30.16 -44.29 -18.12
N GLU A 52 -30.72 -45.44 -18.53
CA GLU A 52 -32.10 -45.57 -19.03
C GLU A 52 -33.14 -45.51 -17.89
N ALA A 53 -34.17 -44.67 -18.06
CA ALA A 53 -35.06 -44.18 -16.99
C ALA A 53 -36.09 -45.18 -16.43
N ALA A 54 -35.94 -46.50 -16.63
CA ALA A 54 -36.97 -47.43 -16.15
C ALA A 54 -37.00 -47.63 -14.63
N HIS A 55 -35.95 -47.21 -13.89
CA HIS A 55 -35.83 -47.48 -12.44
C HIS A 55 -35.14 -46.41 -11.58
N SER A 56 -34.84 -45.22 -12.13
CA SER A 56 -33.87 -44.28 -11.53
C SER A 56 -34.44 -42.94 -11.03
N PHE A 57 -35.77 -42.79 -10.98
CA PHE A 57 -36.43 -41.61 -10.41
C PHE A 57 -37.46 -42.02 -9.35
N GLU A 58 -37.32 -41.47 -8.14
CA GLU A 58 -38.25 -41.64 -7.02
C GLU A 58 -38.51 -40.22 -6.47
N GLU A 59 -39.77 -39.78 -6.41
CA GLU A 59 -40.17 -38.41 -5.98
C GLU A 59 -39.51 -37.25 -6.75
N GLY A 60 -39.34 -37.36 -8.08
CA GLY A 60 -38.89 -36.24 -8.93
C GLY A 60 -37.40 -35.92 -8.81
N VAL A 61 -36.58 -36.84 -8.28
CA VAL A 61 -35.12 -36.70 -8.22
C VAL A 61 -34.46 -37.97 -8.75
N CYS A 62 -33.42 -37.82 -9.57
CA CYS A 62 -32.63 -38.96 -10.02
C CYS A 62 -31.90 -39.60 -8.83
N THR A 63 -32.16 -40.88 -8.55
CA THR A 63 -31.63 -41.62 -7.40
C THR A 63 -30.11 -41.88 -7.47
N VAL A 64 -29.47 -41.62 -8.62
CA VAL A 64 -28.03 -41.83 -8.85
C VAL A 64 -27.22 -40.53 -8.74
N CYS A 65 -27.72 -39.41 -9.30
CA CYS A 65 -26.97 -38.14 -9.35
C CYS A 65 -27.61 -36.97 -8.56
N GLY A 66 -28.81 -37.15 -8.00
CA GLY A 66 -29.47 -36.13 -7.19
C GLY A 66 -30.04 -34.93 -7.95
N ALA A 67 -30.10 -35.00 -9.28
CA ALA A 67 -30.70 -33.94 -10.10
C ALA A 67 -32.23 -33.99 -10.00
N GLU A 68 -32.84 -32.85 -9.65
CA GLU A 68 -34.29 -32.66 -9.61
C GLU A 68 -34.85 -32.58 -11.05
N GLU A 69 -36.00 -33.22 -11.28
CA GLU A 69 -36.77 -33.14 -12.51
C GLU A 69 -37.35 -31.72 -12.64
N PRO A 70 -37.04 -30.96 -13.71
CA PRO A 70 -37.63 -29.65 -13.89
C PRO A 70 -39.14 -29.77 -14.12
N ALA A 71 -39.90 -28.89 -13.47
CA ALA A 71 -41.36 -28.87 -13.54
C ALA A 71 -41.86 -28.73 -15.00
N ASP A 72 -42.69 -29.68 -15.42
CA ASP A 72 -43.40 -29.67 -16.70
C ASP A 72 -44.33 -28.44 -16.78
N PRO A 73 -44.14 -27.51 -17.74
CA PRO A 73 -45.04 -26.37 -17.92
C PRO A 73 -46.40 -26.76 -18.51
N ASN A 74 -46.60 -28.02 -18.95
CA ASN A 74 -47.73 -28.46 -19.75
C ASN A 74 -48.49 -29.69 -19.20
N ALA A 75 -48.23 -30.11 -17.97
CA ALA A 75 -49.03 -31.16 -17.34
C ALA A 75 -50.29 -30.59 -16.66
N GLU A 76 -51.33 -30.30 -17.44
CA GLU A 76 -52.72 -30.61 -17.06
C GLU A 76 -53.70 -30.35 -18.23
N ALA A 77 -53.97 -31.40 -19.01
CA ALA A 77 -55.21 -31.51 -19.75
C ALA A 77 -55.74 -32.94 -19.70
N ALA A 78 -57.01 -33.05 -19.31
CA ALA A 78 -57.88 -34.22 -19.28
C ALA A 78 -57.72 -35.19 -18.09
N ASN A 79 -58.56 -35.03 -17.05
CA ASN A 79 -59.73 -35.89 -16.85
C ASN A 79 -60.61 -35.49 -15.63
N ASN A 80 -61.92 -35.41 -15.90
CA ASN A 80 -63.08 -35.52 -15.00
C ASN A 80 -63.56 -34.31 -14.17
N ALA A 81 -64.76 -33.85 -14.55
CA ALA A 81 -66.01 -33.65 -13.76
C ALA A 81 -65.95 -33.12 -12.30
N PRO A 82 -66.92 -32.26 -11.94
CA PRO A 82 -66.75 -31.22 -10.91
C PRO A 82 -66.91 -31.73 -9.48
N ALA A 83 -66.09 -31.22 -8.57
CA ALA A 83 -66.29 -31.33 -7.13
C ALA A 83 -66.49 -29.93 -6.53
N GLU A 84 -67.51 -29.82 -5.67
CA GLU A 84 -67.97 -28.62 -4.96
C GLU A 84 -66.86 -27.83 -4.26
N PRO A 85 -67.00 -26.50 -4.13
CA PRO A 85 -66.04 -25.68 -3.40
C PRO A 85 -66.23 -25.83 -1.89
N ALA A 86 -65.12 -25.90 -1.16
CA ALA A 86 -65.10 -25.70 0.28
C ALA A 86 -65.16 -24.20 0.59
N ASP A 87 -66.02 -23.89 1.54
CA ASP A 87 -66.46 -22.60 2.03
C ASP A 87 -65.47 -21.95 3.01
N GLU A 88 -64.85 -20.82 2.64
CA GLU A 88 -64.54 -19.72 3.58
C GLU A 88 -64.62 -18.36 2.86
N GLU A 89 -65.79 -17.73 3.03
CA GLU A 89 -66.12 -16.30 3.06
C GLU A 89 -65.33 -15.28 2.20
N GLY A 90 -65.92 -14.91 1.06
CA GLY A 90 -65.52 -13.73 0.29
C GLY A 90 -66.33 -13.38 -0.96
N GLY A 91 -67.58 -13.83 -1.08
CA GLY A 91 -68.63 -13.30 -1.98
C GLY A 91 -68.31 -12.99 -3.45
N ALA A 92 -68.56 -13.94 -4.36
CA ALA A 92 -68.85 -13.65 -5.76
C ALA A 92 -70.23 -14.20 -6.13
N ALA A 93 -71.08 -13.29 -6.61
CA ALA A 93 -72.43 -13.53 -7.08
C ALA A 93 -72.40 -14.24 -8.44
N GLU A 94 -72.27 -15.57 -8.44
CA GLU A 94 -72.45 -16.34 -9.67
C GLU A 94 -73.92 -16.34 -10.11
N GLU A 95 -74.12 -16.13 -11.41
CA GLU A 95 -75.33 -16.17 -12.25
C GLU A 95 -76.05 -14.86 -12.64
N THR A 96 -75.72 -13.69 -12.10
CA THR A 96 -76.50 -12.48 -12.45
C THR A 96 -75.91 -11.62 -13.58
N TYR A 97 -74.59 -11.53 -13.70
CA TYR A 97 -73.91 -10.55 -14.57
C TYR A 97 -73.31 -11.19 -15.83
N ALA A 98 -73.35 -10.49 -16.96
CA ALA A 98 -72.76 -10.91 -18.23
C ALA A 98 -71.29 -10.48 -18.37
N ALA A 99 -70.95 -9.33 -17.81
CA ALA A 99 -69.62 -8.75 -17.87
C ALA A 99 -69.31 -7.97 -16.59
N GLN A 100 -68.03 -7.67 -16.35
CA GLN A 100 -67.59 -6.81 -15.24
C GLN A 100 -66.49 -5.85 -15.66
N ILE A 101 -66.37 -4.73 -14.92
CA ILE A 101 -65.25 -3.79 -15.00
C ILE A 101 -64.69 -3.64 -13.58
N GLY A 102 -63.47 -4.10 -13.35
CA GLY A 102 -62.92 -4.24 -11.99
C GLY A 102 -63.79 -5.18 -11.16
N GLU A 103 -64.32 -4.69 -10.04
CA GLU A 103 -65.25 -5.44 -9.16
C GLU A 103 -66.73 -5.17 -9.47
N ASN A 104 -67.06 -4.29 -10.44
CA ASN A 104 -68.43 -3.92 -10.77
C ASN A 104 -69.02 -4.83 -11.87
N GLY A 105 -70.06 -5.60 -11.54
CA GLY A 105 -70.78 -6.45 -12.49
C GLY A 105 -71.94 -5.74 -13.23
N TYR A 106 -72.16 -6.11 -14.50
CA TYR A 106 -73.19 -5.57 -15.41
C TYR A 106 -74.03 -6.69 -16.01
N ALA A 107 -75.34 -6.47 -16.20
CA ALA A 107 -76.27 -7.55 -16.58
C ALA A 107 -76.16 -7.92 -18.08
N THR A 108 -75.71 -6.99 -18.91
CA THR A 108 -75.45 -7.16 -20.35
C THR A 108 -74.05 -6.66 -20.69
N LEU A 109 -73.48 -7.13 -21.81
CA LEU A 109 -72.21 -6.60 -22.30
C LEU A 109 -72.39 -5.13 -22.74
N ALA A 110 -73.51 -4.81 -23.40
CA ALA A 110 -73.82 -3.43 -23.79
C ALA A 110 -73.84 -2.44 -22.60
N GLU A 111 -74.33 -2.85 -21.43
CA GLU A 111 -74.29 -2.02 -20.21
C GLU A 111 -72.86 -1.79 -19.70
N ALA A 112 -72.01 -2.83 -19.74
CA ALA A 112 -70.61 -2.69 -19.38
C ALA A 112 -69.88 -1.75 -20.35
N LEU A 113 -70.09 -1.93 -21.66
CA LEU A 113 -69.49 -1.08 -22.70
C LEU A 113 -69.92 0.39 -22.57
N ALA A 114 -71.16 0.66 -22.15
CA ALA A 114 -71.64 2.02 -21.91
C ALA A 114 -71.04 2.68 -20.65
N ALA A 115 -70.61 1.87 -19.68
CA ALA A 115 -69.94 2.34 -18.46
C ALA A 115 -68.41 2.46 -18.63
N MET A 116 -67.85 1.77 -19.62
CA MET A 116 -66.43 1.72 -19.95
C MET A 116 -65.83 3.13 -20.11
N GLN A 117 -64.68 3.36 -19.47
CA GLN A 117 -63.83 4.53 -19.67
C GLN A 117 -62.58 4.15 -20.47
N ASP A 118 -61.89 5.16 -21.00
CA ASP A 118 -60.66 4.96 -21.76
C ASP A 118 -59.61 4.18 -20.94
N GLY A 119 -59.21 3.02 -21.46
CA GLY A 119 -58.22 2.12 -20.86
C GLY A 119 -58.80 1.05 -19.92
N ASP A 120 -60.11 1.02 -19.70
CA ASP A 120 -60.75 -0.02 -18.88
C ASP A 120 -60.64 -1.40 -19.53
N THR A 121 -60.74 -2.44 -18.69
CA THR A 121 -60.89 -3.84 -19.13
C THR A 121 -62.30 -4.33 -18.77
N VAL A 122 -63.05 -4.74 -19.79
CA VAL A 122 -64.35 -5.42 -19.64
C VAL A 122 -64.11 -6.92 -19.74
N THR A 123 -64.37 -7.64 -18.66
CA THR A 123 -64.20 -9.10 -18.61
C THR A 123 -65.55 -9.81 -18.72
N LEU A 124 -65.68 -10.74 -19.67
CA LEU A 124 -66.86 -11.59 -19.78
C LEU A 124 -66.92 -12.64 -18.66
N LEU A 125 -68.12 -12.83 -18.12
CA LEU A 125 -68.38 -13.82 -17.07
C LEU A 125 -69.14 -15.04 -17.61
N LYS A 126 -69.79 -14.92 -18.76
CA LYS A 126 -70.50 -16.00 -19.48
C LYS A 126 -70.48 -15.73 -20.99
N ASP A 127 -70.89 -16.72 -21.78
CA ASP A 127 -71.08 -16.53 -23.22
C ASP A 127 -72.15 -15.46 -23.48
N VAL A 128 -71.90 -14.60 -24.46
CA VAL A 128 -72.75 -13.44 -24.79
C VAL A 128 -73.16 -13.52 -26.25
N GLU A 129 -74.45 -13.31 -26.52
CA GLU A 129 -74.99 -13.16 -27.88
C GLU A 129 -75.55 -11.74 -28.06
N GLU A 130 -74.66 -10.78 -28.35
CA GLU A 130 -74.99 -9.36 -28.51
C GLU A 130 -74.14 -8.72 -29.63
N SER A 131 -74.77 -7.90 -30.47
CA SER A 131 -74.08 -7.02 -31.42
C SER A 131 -73.92 -5.63 -30.83
N PHE A 132 -72.78 -4.98 -31.05
CA PHE A 132 -72.49 -3.67 -30.48
C PHE A 132 -71.49 -2.85 -31.30
N THR A 133 -71.37 -1.57 -30.95
CA THR A 133 -70.35 -0.66 -31.48
C THR A 133 -69.42 -0.24 -30.34
N LEU A 134 -68.11 -0.40 -30.52
CA LEU A 134 -67.07 0.08 -29.61
C LEU A 134 -66.63 1.48 -30.03
N GLU A 135 -66.98 2.48 -29.22
CA GLU A 135 -66.65 3.89 -29.44
C GLU A 135 -65.67 4.45 -28.38
N THR A 136 -65.18 3.61 -27.46
CA THR A 136 -64.30 3.99 -26.34
C THR A 136 -63.07 3.08 -26.34
N ASN A 137 -61.90 3.62 -26.00
CA ASN A 137 -60.64 2.88 -26.05
C ASN A 137 -60.56 1.90 -24.88
N GLY A 138 -60.16 0.65 -25.10
CA GLY A 138 -60.07 -0.30 -23.97
C GLY A 138 -59.84 -1.75 -24.38
N THR A 139 -59.87 -2.63 -23.37
CA THR A 139 -59.70 -4.07 -23.55
C THR A 139 -61.01 -4.80 -23.28
N ILE A 140 -61.38 -5.71 -24.17
CA ILE A 140 -62.45 -6.69 -23.98
C ILE A 140 -61.80 -8.05 -23.78
N ASP A 141 -61.78 -8.51 -22.53
CA ASP A 141 -61.31 -9.84 -22.17
C ASP A 141 -62.48 -10.82 -22.20
N LEU A 142 -62.49 -11.71 -23.20
CA LEU A 142 -63.55 -12.70 -23.34
C LEU A 142 -63.40 -13.82 -22.31
N ASN A 143 -62.28 -13.91 -21.57
CA ASN A 143 -62.08 -14.84 -20.47
C ASN A 143 -62.42 -16.30 -20.85
N ASN A 144 -61.94 -16.71 -22.03
CA ASN A 144 -62.24 -18.00 -22.66
C ASN A 144 -63.74 -18.29 -22.87
N LYS A 145 -64.56 -17.25 -23.05
CA LYS A 145 -65.98 -17.34 -23.41
C LYS A 145 -66.19 -17.06 -24.89
N THR A 146 -67.39 -17.36 -25.38
CA THR A 146 -67.80 -17.05 -26.74
C THR A 146 -68.65 -15.79 -26.78
N LEU A 147 -68.23 -14.85 -27.64
CA LEU A 147 -69.01 -13.68 -28.02
C LEU A 147 -69.59 -13.89 -29.43
N ILE A 148 -70.92 -13.92 -29.53
CA ILE A 148 -71.64 -14.11 -30.78
C ILE A 148 -72.34 -12.80 -31.17
N GLY A 149 -71.90 -12.16 -32.25
CA GLY A 149 -72.50 -10.90 -32.68
C GLY A 149 -71.77 -10.21 -33.84
N GLU A 150 -72.34 -9.09 -34.27
CA GLU A 150 -71.66 -8.13 -35.15
C GLU A 150 -70.93 -7.10 -34.28
N ILE A 151 -69.63 -6.94 -34.53
CA ILE A 151 -68.78 -6.00 -33.77
C ILE A 151 -68.34 -4.89 -34.70
N ILE A 152 -68.73 -3.66 -34.37
CA ILE A 152 -68.29 -2.46 -35.08
C ILE A 152 -67.28 -1.71 -34.21
N ILE A 153 -66.08 -1.46 -34.73
CA ILE A 153 -64.99 -0.76 -34.02
C ILE A 153 -64.84 0.66 -34.57
N LYS A 154 -64.85 1.65 -33.67
CA LYS A 154 -64.57 3.06 -33.95
C LYS A 154 -63.49 3.67 -33.02
N ALA A 155 -62.81 2.84 -32.24
CA ALA A 155 -61.84 3.22 -31.21
C ALA A 155 -60.65 2.25 -31.20
N ASP A 156 -59.65 2.48 -30.35
CA ASP A 156 -58.52 1.58 -30.14
C ASP A 156 -58.92 0.44 -29.19
N VAL A 157 -58.97 -0.79 -29.70
CA VAL A 157 -59.54 -1.95 -28.99
C VAL A 157 -58.55 -3.11 -28.94
N VAL A 158 -58.46 -3.74 -27.77
CA VAL A 158 -57.77 -5.03 -27.59
C VAL A 158 -58.80 -6.10 -27.24
N PHE A 159 -58.83 -7.21 -27.98
CA PHE A 159 -59.54 -8.43 -27.55
C PHE A 159 -58.55 -9.43 -26.94
N ARG A 160 -58.93 -10.02 -25.81
CA ARG A 160 -58.16 -11.05 -25.10
C ARG A 160 -58.95 -12.33 -24.94
N THR A 161 -58.28 -13.47 -25.10
CA THR A 161 -58.67 -14.83 -24.66
C THR A 161 -60.12 -15.25 -24.95
N GLY A 162 -60.36 -16.09 -25.97
CA GLY A 162 -61.68 -16.67 -26.23
C GLY A 162 -62.09 -16.60 -27.70
N GLU A 163 -63.39 -16.79 -27.98
CA GLU A 163 -63.91 -16.88 -29.36
C GLU A 163 -64.88 -15.74 -29.69
N ILE A 164 -64.67 -15.10 -30.84
CA ILE A 164 -65.64 -14.20 -31.47
C ILE A 164 -66.23 -14.93 -32.67
N ALA A 165 -67.54 -15.16 -32.64
CA ALA A 165 -68.26 -15.84 -33.70
C ALA A 165 -69.44 -14.99 -34.18
N GLN A 166 -69.99 -15.36 -35.33
CA GLN A 166 -71.17 -14.70 -35.88
C GLN A 166 -72.45 -15.50 -35.66
N LYS A 167 -73.55 -14.77 -35.42
CA LYS A 167 -74.90 -15.34 -35.35
C LYS A 167 -75.35 -15.85 -36.72
N SER A 168 -75.74 -17.13 -36.79
CA SER A 168 -76.25 -17.77 -38.01
C SER A 168 -77.46 -17.02 -38.58
N GLY A 169 -77.43 -16.69 -39.88
CA GLY A 169 -78.56 -16.11 -40.62
C GLY A 169 -78.64 -14.56 -40.62
N GLN A 170 -77.59 -13.85 -40.21
CA GLN A 170 -77.49 -12.39 -40.35
C GLN A 170 -76.96 -11.97 -41.74
N GLU A 171 -77.41 -10.82 -42.26
CA GLU A 171 -76.89 -10.20 -43.50
C GLU A 171 -75.78 -9.19 -43.16
N THR A 172 -74.57 -9.66 -42.85
CA THR A 172 -73.41 -8.78 -42.66
C THR A 172 -72.26 -9.20 -43.59
N ALA A 173 -71.31 -8.28 -43.80
CA ALA A 173 -70.15 -8.53 -44.66
C ALA A 173 -68.99 -9.22 -43.92
N ALA A 174 -68.86 -9.02 -42.60
CA ALA A 174 -67.81 -9.60 -41.75
C ALA A 174 -68.23 -9.66 -40.27
N VAL A 175 -67.52 -10.45 -39.46
CA VAL A 175 -67.72 -10.53 -38.00
C VAL A 175 -67.29 -9.24 -37.31
N VAL A 176 -66.15 -8.71 -37.72
CA VAL A 176 -65.58 -7.46 -37.20
C VAL A 176 -65.49 -6.44 -38.33
N LEU A 177 -66.14 -5.29 -38.15
CA LEU A 177 -66.05 -4.14 -39.03
C LEU A 177 -65.31 -3.00 -38.33
N ILE A 178 -64.19 -2.53 -38.90
CA ILE A 178 -63.42 -1.41 -38.37
C ILE A 178 -63.66 -0.16 -39.23
N ASN A 179 -64.29 0.85 -38.63
CA ASN A 179 -64.56 2.14 -39.26
C ASN A 179 -63.52 3.21 -38.89
N SER A 180 -62.91 3.12 -37.71
CA SER A 180 -61.82 3.99 -37.22
C SER A 180 -61.11 3.33 -36.04
N GLY A 181 -59.91 3.82 -35.68
CA GLY A 181 -59.10 3.30 -34.57
C GLY A 181 -58.20 2.12 -34.94
N SER A 182 -57.93 1.25 -33.97
CA SER A 182 -57.05 0.09 -34.11
C SER A 182 -57.63 -1.15 -33.43
N LEU A 183 -57.17 -2.32 -33.88
CA LEU A 183 -57.54 -3.62 -33.32
C LEU A 183 -56.28 -4.41 -32.98
N LYS A 184 -56.20 -4.89 -31.74
CA LYS A 184 -55.22 -5.89 -31.32
C LYS A 184 -55.92 -7.16 -30.85
N LEU A 185 -55.45 -8.32 -31.31
CA LEU A 185 -55.89 -9.63 -30.82
C LEU A 185 -54.77 -10.24 -29.98
N GLU A 186 -55.10 -10.66 -28.77
CA GLU A 186 -54.23 -11.38 -27.83
C GLU A 186 -54.91 -12.71 -27.47
N ASP A 187 -54.48 -13.80 -28.08
CA ASP A 187 -55.02 -15.17 -27.96
C ASP A 187 -56.54 -15.26 -28.22
N THR A 188 -57.03 -14.40 -29.11
CA THR A 188 -58.44 -14.37 -29.51
C THR A 188 -58.63 -15.12 -30.84
N TYR A 189 -59.65 -15.97 -30.89
CA TYR A 189 -60.08 -16.68 -32.08
C TYR A 189 -61.31 -16.03 -32.71
N ILE A 190 -61.18 -15.49 -33.92
CA ILE A 190 -62.32 -15.03 -34.73
C ILE A 190 -62.72 -16.15 -35.68
N ASN A 191 -63.93 -16.66 -35.50
CA ASN A 191 -64.54 -17.70 -36.33
C ASN A 191 -65.69 -17.10 -37.16
N ALA A 192 -65.38 -16.73 -38.40
CA ALA A 192 -66.34 -16.07 -39.28
C ALA A 192 -67.25 -17.03 -40.06
N GLY A 193 -66.98 -18.33 -40.05
CA GLY A 193 -67.76 -19.31 -40.81
C GLY A 193 -67.94 -18.91 -42.27
N GLU A 194 -69.17 -18.69 -42.71
CA GLU A 194 -69.53 -18.33 -44.10
C GLU A 194 -69.22 -16.85 -44.49
N TYR A 195 -68.79 -16.03 -43.54
CA TYR A 195 -68.64 -14.58 -43.68
C TYR A 195 -67.18 -14.14 -43.68
N GLY A 196 -66.91 -12.84 -43.92
CA GLY A 196 -65.58 -12.26 -43.77
C GLY A 196 -65.11 -12.22 -42.31
N GLY A 197 -63.81 -12.34 -42.06
CA GLY A 197 -63.24 -12.21 -40.71
C GLY A 197 -63.27 -10.77 -40.22
N ILE A 198 -62.30 -9.99 -40.71
CA ILE A 198 -62.15 -8.56 -40.40
C ILE A 198 -62.28 -7.77 -41.71
N LEU A 199 -63.23 -6.83 -41.73
CA LEU A 199 -63.41 -5.86 -42.81
C LEU A 199 -63.05 -4.46 -42.30
N VAL A 200 -62.23 -3.74 -43.05
CA VAL A 200 -61.82 -2.36 -42.73
C VAL A 200 -62.45 -1.40 -43.72
N ASP A 201 -63.38 -0.57 -43.27
CA ASP A 201 -64.05 0.46 -44.06
C ASP A 201 -63.85 1.84 -43.43
N SER A 202 -62.60 2.34 -43.51
CA SER A 202 -62.20 3.60 -42.91
C SER A 202 -61.65 4.60 -43.92
N ALA A 203 -61.82 5.88 -43.63
CA ALA A 203 -61.12 6.98 -44.29
C ALA A 203 -59.78 7.33 -43.61
N GLU A 204 -59.50 6.74 -42.46
CA GLU A 204 -58.33 7.02 -41.61
C GLU A 204 -57.30 5.88 -41.70
N THR A 205 -56.18 6.03 -40.99
CA THR A 205 -55.23 4.94 -40.82
C THR A 205 -55.72 3.97 -39.74
N VAL A 206 -55.83 2.70 -40.09
CA VAL A 206 -56.21 1.60 -39.20
C VAL A 206 -55.02 0.66 -39.05
N SER A 207 -54.74 0.26 -37.81
CA SER A 207 -53.75 -0.77 -37.49
C SER A 207 -54.45 -2.01 -36.96
N VAL A 208 -54.07 -3.18 -37.47
CA VAL A 208 -54.51 -4.49 -36.98
C VAL A 208 -53.29 -5.30 -36.58
N GLU A 209 -53.18 -5.65 -35.31
CA GLU A 209 -52.09 -6.46 -34.76
C GLU A 209 -52.65 -7.81 -34.29
N LEU A 210 -52.09 -8.90 -34.79
CA LEU A 210 -52.55 -10.26 -34.50
C LEU A 210 -51.50 -11.03 -33.71
N VAL A 211 -51.95 -11.51 -32.55
CA VAL A 211 -51.39 -12.62 -31.77
C VAL A 211 -52.56 -13.58 -31.52
N GLY A 212 -53.16 -14.10 -32.60
CA GLY A 212 -54.43 -14.83 -32.56
C GLY A 212 -54.86 -15.35 -33.92
N THR A 213 -56.01 -16.00 -33.97
CA THR A 213 -56.48 -16.71 -35.19
C THR A 213 -57.73 -16.07 -35.76
N VAL A 214 -57.78 -15.90 -37.08
CA VAL A 214 -58.93 -15.42 -37.85
C VAL A 214 -59.24 -16.42 -38.95
N THR A 215 -60.36 -17.15 -38.82
CA THR A 215 -60.82 -18.10 -39.83
C THR A 215 -62.07 -17.62 -40.54
N SER A 216 -62.07 -17.75 -41.85
CA SER A 216 -63.15 -17.27 -42.72
C SER A 216 -63.23 -18.08 -43.99
N SER A 217 -64.45 -18.31 -44.48
CA SER A 217 -64.66 -18.93 -45.79
C SER A 217 -64.61 -17.93 -46.96
N GLN A 218 -64.45 -16.63 -46.71
CA GLN A 218 -64.33 -15.62 -47.77
C GLN A 218 -62.95 -14.96 -47.76
N TYR A 219 -62.72 -14.10 -46.77
CA TYR A 219 -61.46 -13.42 -46.53
C TYR A 219 -61.14 -13.33 -45.04
N GLY A 220 -59.86 -13.48 -44.68
CA GLY A 220 -59.40 -13.30 -43.30
C GLY A 220 -59.44 -11.83 -42.91
N ILE A 221 -58.66 -11.00 -43.60
CA ILE A 221 -58.62 -9.55 -43.43
C ILE A 221 -58.73 -8.87 -44.78
N MET A 222 -59.66 -7.92 -44.93
CA MET A 222 -59.83 -7.19 -46.18
C MET A 222 -60.13 -5.73 -45.91
N GLN A 223 -59.49 -4.85 -46.68
CA GLN A 223 -59.92 -3.46 -46.79
C GLN A 223 -61.18 -3.39 -47.68
N SER A 224 -62.14 -2.51 -47.42
CA SER A 224 -63.32 -2.32 -48.28
C SER A 224 -62.97 -1.56 -49.57
N GLU A 225 -63.83 -1.63 -50.59
CA GLU A 225 -63.72 -0.81 -51.81
C GLU A 225 -64.01 0.68 -51.55
N SER A 226 -64.85 0.96 -50.55
CA SER A 226 -65.19 2.32 -50.10
C SER A 226 -64.12 2.97 -49.21
N SER A 227 -63.19 2.18 -48.68
CA SER A 227 -62.13 2.68 -47.79
C SER A 227 -61.14 3.55 -48.57
N THR A 228 -60.93 4.78 -48.10
CA THR A 228 -59.91 5.71 -48.64
C THR A 228 -58.67 5.82 -47.74
N GLY A 229 -58.71 5.17 -46.58
CA GLY A 229 -57.66 5.19 -45.56
C GLY A 229 -56.47 4.28 -45.84
N THR A 230 -55.68 4.03 -44.80
CA THR A 230 -54.50 3.15 -44.84
C THR A 230 -54.69 1.98 -43.88
N LEU A 231 -54.46 0.74 -44.32
CA LEU A 231 -54.53 -0.44 -43.47
C LEU A 231 -53.13 -1.01 -43.23
N ASN A 232 -52.67 -1.00 -41.97
CA ASN A 232 -51.43 -1.64 -41.56
C ASN A 232 -51.75 -2.89 -40.75
N VAL A 233 -51.30 -4.04 -41.24
CA VAL A 233 -51.50 -5.34 -40.58
C VAL A 233 -50.16 -5.88 -40.13
N THR A 234 -50.07 -6.27 -38.87
CA THR A 234 -48.91 -6.95 -38.29
C THR A 234 -49.34 -8.29 -37.71
N SER A 235 -48.59 -9.36 -38.00
CA SER A 235 -48.87 -10.70 -37.48
C SER A 235 -47.62 -11.32 -36.84
N ASP A 236 -47.84 -12.00 -35.72
CA ASP A 236 -46.89 -12.90 -35.04
C ASP A 236 -46.89 -14.31 -35.70
N PRO A 237 -45.79 -15.11 -35.64
CA PRO A 237 -45.71 -16.51 -36.11
C PRO A 237 -46.79 -17.45 -35.54
N ALA A 238 -47.36 -17.15 -34.38
CA ALA A 238 -48.48 -17.91 -33.83
C ALA A 238 -49.85 -17.51 -34.42
N SER A 239 -49.89 -16.49 -35.30
CA SER A 239 -51.16 -16.01 -35.88
C SER A 239 -51.69 -16.98 -36.94
N GLY A 240 -53.02 -17.14 -36.98
CA GLY A 240 -53.67 -18.01 -37.96
C GLY A 240 -54.66 -17.25 -38.83
N ILE A 241 -54.23 -16.63 -39.95
CA ILE A 241 -55.16 -15.87 -40.83
C ILE A 241 -55.58 -16.74 -42.00
N SER A 242 -56.88 -16.99 -42.17
CA SER A 242 -57.37 -17.79 -43.29
C SER A 242 -58.61 -17.23 -43.99
N GLY A 243 -58.62 -17.39 -45.31
CA GLY A 243 -59.74 -17.03 -46.19
C GLY A 243 -59.69 -17.85 -47.47
N THR A 244 -60.83 -18.23 -48.07
CA THR A 244 -60.78 -19.05 -49.30
C THR A 244 -60.38 -18.24 -50.55
N LYS A 245 -60.76 -16.95 -50.58
CA LYS A 245 -60.45 -16.03 -51.68
C LYS A 245 -59.18 -15.24 -51.40
N TYR A 246 -59.14 -14.59 -50.23
CA TYR A 246 -58.00 -13.79 -49.77
C TYR A 246 -57.68 -14.14 -48.32
N GLY A 247 -56.42 -14.47 -48.00
CA GLY A 247 -56.01 -14.46 -46.59
C GLY A 247 -56.03 -13.01 -46.10
N ILE A 248 -55.25 -12.17 -46.78
CA ILE A 248 -55.16 -10.73 -46.55
C ILE A 248 -55.31 -9.99 -47.89
N TYR A 249 -56.17 -8.97 -47.93
CA TYR A 249 -56.26 -8.04 -49.05
C TYR A 249 -56.21 -6.58 -48.59
N ILE A 250 -55.10 -5.91 -48.93
CA ILE A 250 -54.84 -4.49 -48.65
C ILE A 250 -54.85 -3.70 -49.95
N ARG A 251 -55.73 -2.69 -50.06
CA ARG A 251 -55.74 -1.79 -51.23
C ARG A 251 -54.73 -0.66 -51.09
N ASN A 252 -54.53 -0.16 -49.86
CA ASN A 252 -53.55 0.86 -49.53
C ASN A 252 -53.03 0.66 -48.10
N GLY A 253 -51.76 0.31 -47.94
CA GLY A 253 -51.12 0.18 -46.64
C GLY A 253 -50.05 -0.90 -46.60
N SER A 254 -49.86 -1.53 -45.45
CA SER A 254 -48.73 -2.43 -45.24
C SER A 254 -49.11 -3.75 -44.57
N TYR A 255 -48.40 -4.81 -44.95
CA TYR A 255 -48.38 -6.06 -44.19
C TYR A 255 -46.95 -6.34 -43.71
N THR A 256 -46.81 -6.57 -42.41
CA THR A 256 -45.54 -6.95 -41.77
C THR A 256 -45.72 -8.25 -41.00
N ALA A 257 -44.95 -9.27 -41.36
CA ALA A 257 -44.86 -10.49 -40.57
C ALA A 257 -43.46 -10.58 -39.93
N ARG A 258 -43.41 -10.63 -38.60
CA ARG A 258 -42.16 -10.88 -37.86
C ARG A 258 -42.19 -12.32 -37.38
N THR A 259 -41.46 -13.22 -38.04
CA THR A 259 -41.37 -14.60 -37.58
C THR A 259 -40.16 -14.73 -36.65
N THR A 260 -40.37 -15.29 -35.45
CA THR A 260 -39.33 -15.53 -34.44
C THR A 260 -38.84 -16.97 -34.52
N ASP A 261 -37.73 -17.27 -33.83
CA ASP A 261 -37.10 -18.60 -33.81
C ASP A 261 -37.86 -19.64 -32.95
N GLU A 262 -38.96 -19.24 -32.30
CA GLU A 262 -39.75 -20.12 -31.43
C GLU A 262 -40.73 -20.95 -32.25
N ASP A 263 -40.69 -22.28 -32.06
CA ASP A 263 -41.46 -23.25 -32.84
C ASP A 263 -42.98 -23.11 -32.57
N THR A 264 -43.69 -22.41 -33.46
CA THR A 264 -45.13 -22.60 -33.66
C THR A 264 -45.35 -23.11 -35.08
N ASN A 265 -45.90 -24.32 -35.22
CA ASN A 265 -46.28 -24.92 -36.51
C ASN A 265 -47.50 -24.21 -37.16
N ASP A 266 -47.77 -22.97 -36.78
CA ASP A 266 -49.00 -22.26 -37.10
C ASP A 266 -48.85 -21.50 -38.42
N LEU A 267 -49.88 -21.59 -39.27
CA LEU A 267 -49.89 -20.93 -40.56
C LEU A 267 -50.25 -19.44 -40.40
N ASN A 268 -49.26 -18.57 -40.57
CA ASN A 268 -49.46 -17.11 -40.59
C ASN A 268 -50.60 -16.68 -41.51
N VAL A 269 -50.55 -17.11 -42.79
CA VAL A 269 -51.59 -16.77 -43.77
C VAL A 269 -51.89 -17.95 -44.67
N ARG A 270 -53.16 -18.32 -44.77
CA ARG A 270 -53.65 -19.41 -45.61
C ARG A 270 -54.79 -18.96 -46.54
N SER A 271 -54.66 -19.27 -47.82
CA SER A 271 -55.75 -19.13 -48.78
C SER A 271 -55.65 -20.15 -49.92
N ASN A 272 -56.81 -20.69 -50.31
CA ASN A 272 -56.92 -21.54 -51.50
C ASN A 272 -56.78 -20.73 -52.80
N GLY A 273 -56.90 -19.40 -52.73
CA GLY A 273 -56.65 -18.47 -53.82
C GLY A 273 -55.36 -17.68 -53.59
N THR A 274 -55.51 -16.44 -53.16
CA THR A 274 -54.40 -15.50 -52.93
C THR A 274 -54.16 -15.38 -51.43
N ALA A 275 -52.96 -15.71 -50.97
CA ALA A 275 -52.58 -15.57 -49.56
C ALA A 275 -52.57 -14.10 -49.18
N ILE A 276 -51.78 -13.30 -49.91
CA ILE A 276 -51.61 -11.87 -49.67
C ILE A 276 -51.78 -11.13 -51.00
N LYS A 277 -52.65 -10.12 -50.99
CA LYS A 277 -52.82 -9.17 -52.08
C LYS A 277 -52.58 -7.74 -51.58
N ILE A 278 -51.68 -7.00 -52.24
CA ILE A 278 -51.42 -5.59 -51.93
C ILE A 278 -51.44 -4.76 -53.22
N ASP A 279 -52.37 -3.81 -53.31
CA ASP A 279 -52.49 -2.93 -54.48
C ASP A 279 -51.57 -1.69 -54.39
N LYS A 280 -51.32 -1.15 -53.18
CA LYS A 280 -50.40 -0.02 -52.90
C LYS A 280 -49.83 -0.11 -51.49
N GLY A 281 -48.54 0.23 -51.35
CA GLY A 281 -47.84 0.34 -50.05
C GLY A 281 -46.66 -0.62 -49.92
N SER A 282 -46.63 -1.47 -48.88
CA SER A 282 -45.46 -2.31 -48.59
C SER A 282 -45.77 -3.73 -48.06
N LEU A 283 -44.90 -4.69 -48.42
CA LEU A 283 -44.84 -6.04 -47.87
C LEU A 283 -43.47 -6.25 -47.20
N SER A 284 -43.45 -6.70 -45.95
CA SER A 284 -42.23 -7.12 -45.25
C SER A 284 -42.44 -8.47 -44.55
N ILE A 285 -41.62 -9.46 -44.91
CA ILE A 285 -41.62 -10.80 -44.30
C ILE A 285 -40.17 -11.14 -43.92
N SER A 286 -39.96 -11.51 -42.65
CA SER A 286 -38.64 -11.87 -42.10
C SER A 286 -38.71 -13.02 -41.10
N GLY A 287 -37.60 -13.75 -40.94
CA GLY A 287 -37.40 -14.86 -39.99
C GLY A 287 -37.73 -16.25 -40.56
N ASP A 288 -37.44 -17.31 -39.81
CA ASP A 288 -37.20 -18.64 -40.41
C ASP A 288 -38.42 -19.57 -40.48
N LYS A 289 -39.57 -19.22 -39.87
CA LYS A 289 -40.64 -20.22 -39.59
C LYS A 289 -42.06 -19.88 -40.03
N GLY A 290 -42.40 -18.64 -40.37
CA GLY A 290 -43.79 -18.31 -40.76
C GLY A 290 -44.19 -18.91 -42.12
N SER A 291 -45.37 -19.54 -42.16
CA SER A 291 -45.88 -20.20 -43.37
C SER A 291 -46.97 -19.40 -44.11
N PHE A 292 -46.85 -19.35 -45.44
CA PHE A 292 -47.73 -18.63 -46.35
C PHE A 292 -48.24 -19.58 -47.44
N GLU A 293 -49.50 -19.98 -47.34
CA GLU A 293 -50.16 -20.89 -48.28
C GLU A 293 -51.09 -20.10 -49.21
N GLY A 294 -50.84 -20.17 -50.52
CA GLY A 294 -51.55 -19.43 -51.57
C GLY A 294 -50.64 -18.50 -52.39
N ALA A 295 -51.19 -17.85 -53.42
CA ALA A 295 -50.43 -16.94 -54.28
C ALA A 295 -50.14 -15.59 -53.61
N LEU A 296 -49.02 -14.95 -53.97
CA LEU A 296 -48.71 -13.56 -53.63
C LEU A 296 -49.02 -12.66 -54.83
N GLU A 297 -50.01 -11.77 -54.69
CA GLU A 297 -50.38 -10.78 -55.71
C GLU A 297 -49.96 -9.38 -55.27
N ILE A 298 -48.76 -8.98 -55.65
CA ILE A 298 -48.18 -7.68 -55.27
C ILE A 298 -48.15 -6.77 -56.50
N ALA A 299 -48.83 -5.63 -56.44
CA ALA A 299 -48.92 -4.70 -57.55
C ALA A 299 -47.59 -3.97 -57.83
N GLU A 300 -47.42 -3.51 -59.07
CA GLU A 300 -46.23 -2.73 -59.48
C GLU A 300 -46.12 -1.44 -58.66
N GLY A 301 -44.93 -1.19 -58.07
CA GLY A 301 -44.66 -0.03 -57.22
C GLY A 301 -44.87 -0.26 -55.72
N VAL A 302 -45.33 -1.43 -55.29
CA VAL A 302 -45.31 -1.86 -53.88
C VAL A 302 -43.88 -2.24 -53.48
N THR A 303 -43.39 -1.74 -52.34
CA THR A 303 -42.08 -2.14 -51.82
C THR A 303 -42.20 -3.51 -51.17
N CYS A 304 -41.48 -4.50 -51.69
CA CYS A 304 -41.49 -5.87 -51.20
C CYS A 304 -40.11 -6.22 -50.63
N SER A 305 -40.07 -6.71 -49.40
CA SER A 305 -38.87 -7.27 -48.76
C SER A 305 -39.20 -8.64 -48.17
N ILE A 306 -38.55 -9.68 -48.66
CA ILE A 306 -38.72 -11.06 -48.18
C ILE A 306 -37.34 -11.64 -47.88
N THR A 307 -37.06 -11.83 -46.60
CA THR A 307 -35.79 -12.35 -46.06
C THR A 307 -35.98 -13.66 -45.28
N GLY A 308 -37.19 -14.22 -45.28
CA GLY A 308 -37.53 -15.41 -44.51
C GLY A 308 -38.95 -15.92 -44.82
N GLY A 309 -39.32 -17.03 -44.20
CA GLY A 309 -40.62 -17.71 -44.32
C GLY A 309 -40.68 -18.87 -45.32
N SER A 310 -41.77 -19.62 -45.24
CA SER A 310 -42.08 -20.80 -46.07
C SER A 310 -43.29 -20.52 -46.95
N PHE A 311 -43.19 -20.79 -48.26
CA PHE A 311 -44.21 -20.43 -49.25
C PHE A 311 -44.61 -21.61 -50.14
N THR A 312 -45.91 -21.83 -50.39
CA THR A 312 -46.33 -22.87 -51.35
C THR A 312 -46.02 -22.52 -52.82
N VAL A 313 -45.75 -21.24 -53.09
CA VAL A 313 -45.40 -20.72 -54.42
C VAL A 313 -44.08 -19.96 -54.29
N LYS A 314 -43.15 -20.15 -55.24
CA LYS A 314 -41.83 -19.51 -55.20
C LYS A 314 -41.95 -17.98 -55.09
N PRO A 315 -41.53 -17.36 -53.97
CA PRO A 315 -41.55 -15.91 -53.81
C PRO A 315 -40.38 -15.26 -54.55
N ASN A 316 -40.49 -13.94 -54.79
CA ASN A 316 -39.34 -13.11 -55.15
C ASN A 316 -38.71 -12.59 -53.85
N VAL A 317 -37.43 -12.86 -53.64
CA VAL A 317 -36.72 -12.63 -52.36
C VAL A 317 -35.67 -11.53 -52.48
N ASP A 318 -35.20 -11.05 -51.35
CA ASP A 318 -34.18 -10.00 -51.30
C ASP A 318 -32.80 -10.53 -51.73
N SER A 319 -31.93 -9.63 -52.20
CA SER A 319 -30.56 -10.00 -52.57
C SER A 319 -29.81 -10.59 -51.37
N GLY A 320 -29.10 -11.70 -51.59
CA GLY A 320 -28.45 -12.47 -50.53
C GLY A 320 -29.32 -13.56 -49.90
N TYR A 321 -30.57 -13.72 -50.36
CA TYR A 321 -31.49 -14.79 -49.96
C TYR A 321 -31.91 -15.65 -51.14
N LEU A 322 -32.31 -16.89 -50.87
CA LEU A 322 -32.76 -17.86 -51.87
C LEU A 322 -34.06 -18.52 -51.43
N ALA A 323 -35.02 -18.67 -52.35
CA ALA A 323 -36.20 -19.50 -52.16
C ALA A 323 -35.91 -20.94 -52.61
N VAL A 324 -35.64 -21.83 -51.65
CA VAL A 324 -35.25 -23.23 -51.89
C VAL A 324 -36.46 -24.13 -51.70
N TYR A 325 -36.79 -24.92 -52.73
CA TYR A 325 -37.89 -25.89 -52.63
C TYR A 325 -37.49 -27.08 -51.76
N ASP A 326 -38.29 -27.37 -50.74
CA ASP A 326 -38.15 -28.53 -49.89
C ASP A 326 -39.21 -29.59 -50.26
N GLU A 327 -38.74 -30.72 -50.78
CA GLU A 327 -39.63 -31.81 -51.19
C GLU A 327 -40.41 -32.46 -50.04
N SER A 328 -39.89 -32.37 -48.80
CA SER A 328 -40.51 -32.98 -47.63
C SER A 328 -41.74 -32.20 -47.16
N THR A 329 -41.64 -30.88 -47.16
CA THR A 329 -42.71 -29.97 -46.73
C THR A 329 -43.62 -29.52 -47.88
N LYS A 330 -43.14 -29.59 -49.14
CA LYS A 330 -43.80 -29.00 -50.33
C LYS A 330 -43.86 -27.47 -50.29
N PHE A 331 -42.96 -26.83 -49.55
CA PHE A 331 -42.81 -25.37 -49.48
C PHE A 331 -41.46 -24.93 -50.08
N TYR A 332 -41.41 -23.66 -50.50
CA TYR A 332 -40.19 -22.92 -50.75
C TYR A 332 -39.79 -22.21 -49.45
N ASN A 333 -38.65 -22.59 -48.88
CA ASN A 333 -38.10 -21.95 -47.69
C ASN A 333 -37.11 -20.87 -48.11
N VAL A 334 -37.27 -19.66 -47.56
CA VAL A 334 -36.34 -18.56 -47.82
C VAL A 334 -35.16 -18.67 -46.86
N VAL A 335 -33.97 -18.87 -47.38
CA VAL A 335 -32.73 -19.08 -46.60
C VAL A 335 -31.64 -18.08 -46.99
N PRO A 336 -30.72 -17.73 -46.08
CA PRO A 336 -29.52 -16.96 -46.43
C PRO A 336 -28.66 -17.70 -47.48
N GLY A 337 -28.17 -16.96 -48.48
CA GLY A 337 -27.26 -17.46 -49.51
C GLY A 337 -25.91 -16.74 -49.49
N VAL A 338 -24.92 -17.30 -50.18
CA VAL A 338 -23.59 -16.69 -50.32
C VAL A 338 -23.54 -15.92 -51.63
N VAL A 339 -23.21 -14.62 -51.56
CA VAL A 339 -23.09 -13.76 -52.75
C VAL A 339 -21.66 -13.83 -53.30
N VAL A 340 -21.52 -14.36 -54.52
CA VAL A 340 -20.25 -14.48 -55.22
C VAL A 340 -20.42 -13.92 -56.63
N ASN A 341 -19.65 -12.89 -56.98
CA ASN A 341 -19.71 -12.20 -58.29
C ASN A 341 -21.13 -11.72 -58.66
N ASP A 342 -21.82 -11.06 -57.72
CA ASP A 342 -23.19 -10.53 -57.89
C ASP A 342 -24.28 -11.61 -58.11
N VAL A 343 -23.98 -12.87 -57.80
CA VAL A 343 -24.91 -14.01 -57.89
C VAL A 343 -25.03 -14.67 -56.51
N THR A 344 -26.25 -15.04 -56.11
CA THR A 344 -26.53 -15.74 -54.86
C THR A 344 -26.58 -17.25 -55.08
N VAL A 345 -25.77 -18.00 -54.32
CA VAL A 345 -25.75 -19.47 -54.34
C VAL A 345 -26.01 -20.05 -52.95
N LYS A 346 -26.56 -21.26 -52.90
CA LYS A 346 -26.63 -22.04 -51.65
C LYS A 346 -25.32 -22.80 -51.51
N ALA A 347 -24.60 -22.61 -50.41
CA ALA A 347 -23.34 -23.31 -50.17
C ALA A 347 -23.42 -24.15 -48.88
N ASP A 348 -23.28 -25.46 -49.03
CA ASP A 348 -23.26 -26.43 -47.94
C ASP A 348 -21.80 -26.86 -47.71
N VAL A 349 -21.29 -26.67 -46.50
CA VAL A 349 -19.91 -27.04 -46.12
C VAL A 349 -19.94 -28.26 -45.22
N THR A 350 -19.15 -29.26 -45.53
CA THR A 350 -18.98 -30.46 -44.72
C THR A 350 -17.50 -30.79 -44.57
N GLY A 351 -17.15 -31.45 -43.47
CA GLY A 351 -15.83 -32.06 -43.30
C GLY A 351 -15.81 -33.49 -43.84
N ASP A 352 -14.69 -33.89 -44.42
CA ASP A 352 -14.45 -35.26 -44.92
C ASP A 352 -13.25 -35.89 -44.19
N SER A 353 -12.94 -37.14 -44.53
CA SER A 353 -11.82 -37.91 -44.00
C SER A 353 -10.85 -38.30 -45.11
N ALA A 354 -9.56 -38.31 -44.79
CA ALA A 354 -8.52 -38.73 -45.71
C ALA A 354 -7.38 -39.49 -45.01
N PRO A 355 -6.70 -40.43 -45.70
CA PRO A 355 -5.56 -41.15 -45.13
C PRO A 355 -4.43 -40.22 -44.70
N VAL A 356 -3.80 -40.53 -43.56
CA VAL A 356 -2.58 -39.84 -43.13
C VAL A 356 -1.39 -40.32 -43.97
N THR A 357 -0.58 -39.38 -44.43
CA THR A 357 0.69 -39.67 -45.10
C THR A 357 1.86 -39.54 -44.13
N ALA A 358 3.02 -40.09 -44.45
CA ALA A 358 4.22 -39.99 -43.61
C ALA A 358 5.46 -39.73 -44.47
N ALA A 359 6.46 -39.07 -43.90
CA ALA A 359 7.76 -38.88 -44.54
C ALA A 359 8.51 -40.20 -44.74
N ASP A 360 9.48 -40.21 -45.66
CA ASP A 360 10.26 -41.40 -46.02
C ASP A 360 10.91 -42.05 -44.80
N GLY A 361 10.67 -43.35 -44.61
CA GLY A 361 11.19 -44.12 -43.48
C GLY A 361 10.26 -44.20 -42.25
N ILE A 362 9.11 -43.52 -42.28
CA ILE A 362 8.07 -43.59 -41.25
C ILE A 362 6.87 -44.39 -41.79
N THR A 363 6.29 -45.26 -40.96
CA THR A 363 5.06 -45.99 -41.33
C THR A 363 3.85 -45.17 -40.92
N ALA A 364 2.97 -44.85 -41.88
CA ALA A 364 1.73 -44.14 -41.61
C ALA A 364 0.75 -45.02 -40.80
N PRO A 365 -0.06 -44.43 -39.90
CA PRO A 365 -1.09 -45.16 -39.16
C PRO A 365 -2.19 -45.67 -40.11
N SER A 366 -2.92 -46.71 -39.68
CA SER A 366 -3.98 -47.33 -40.49
C SER A 366 -5.30 -46.53 -40.54
N GLY A 367 -5.47 -45.54 -39.66
CA GLY A 367 -6.64 -44.65 -39.60
C GLY A 367 -6.58 -43.47 -40.58
N ALA A 368 -7.71 -42.77 -40.72
CA ALA A 368 -7.83 -41.53 -41.50
C ALA A 368 -7.90 -40.33 -40.56
N ALA A 369 -7.35 -39.19 -40.98
CA ALA A 369 -7.65 -37.91 -40.35
C ALA A 369 -9.01 -37.42 -40.83
N SER A 370 -9.78 -36.76 -39.99
CA SER A 370 -11.09 -36.20 -40.35
C SER A 370 -11.24 -34.76 -39.86
N PHE A 371 -12.05 -34.00 -40.59
CA PHE A 371 -12.56 -32.72 -40.13
C PHE A 371 -14.04 -32.83 -39.78
N ALA A 372 -14.44 -32.16 -38.70
CA ALA A 372 -15.83 -31.87 -38.39
C ALA A 372 -16.01 -30.34 -38.44
N CYS A 373 -16.80 -29.86 -39.40
CA CYS A 373 -16.99 -28.44 -39.63
C CYS A 373 -18.25 -28.15 -40.45
N ASP A 374 -18.70 -26.91 -40.37
CA ASP A 374 -19.79 -26.33 -41.15
C ASP A 374 -19.35 -25.03 -41.86
N SER A 375 -20.30 -24.26 -42.37
CA SER A 375 -20.05 -23.00 -43.08
C SER A 375 -19.46 -21.89 -42.21
N SER A 376 -19.42 -22.04 -40.89
CA SER A 376 -18.78 -21.09 -39.98
C SER A 376 -17.25 -21.20 -39.97
N ALA A 377 -16.71 -22.38 -40.30
CA ALA A 377 -15.29 -22.66 -40.20
C ALA A 377 -14.47 -21.94 -41.28
N ILE A 378 -15.03 -21.77 -42.48
CA ILE A 378 -14.36 -21.21 -43.65
C ILE A 378 -15.09 -20.00 -44.23
N ASP A 379 -14.32 -19.08 -44.80
CA ASP A 379 -14.82 -18.00 -45.63
C ASP A 379 -15.22 -18.55 -47.00
N VAL A 380 -16.46 -19.05 -47.08
CA VAL A 380 -17.03 -19.66 -48.28
C VAL A 380 -16.98 -18.69 -49.48
N GLN A 381 -17.19 -17.40 -49.26
CA GLN A 381 -17.14 -16.40 -50.33
C GLN A 381 -15.75 -16.33 -50.96
N LYS A 382 -14.69 -16.21 -50.14
CA LYS A 382 -13.30 -16.22 -50.64
C LYS A 382 -12.96 -17.52 -51.33
N LEU A 383 -13.39 -18.65 -50.78
CA LEU A 383 -13.12 -19.97 -51.34
C LEU A 383 -13.76 -20.14 -52.73
N LEU A 384 -15.04 -19.77 -52.87
CA LEU A 384 -15.76 -19.82 -54.14
C LEU A 384 -15.18 -18.84 -55.16
N ALA A 385 -14.78 -17.64 -54.75
CA ALA A 385 -14.07 -16.70 -55.62
C ALA A 385 -12.72 -17.25 -56.11
N ALA A 386 -11.97 -17.93 -55.23
CA ALA A 386 -10.70 -18.57 -55.57
C ALA A 386 -10.85 -19.76 -56.53
N SER A 387 -12.01 -20.44 -56.53
CA SER A 387 -12.30 -21.58 -57.41
C SER A 387 -12.30 -21.21 -58.90
N LYS A 388 -12.62 -19.94 -59.23
CA LYS A 388 -12.83 -19.43 -60.60
C LYS A 388 -13.92 -20.18 -61.39
N LEU A 389 -14.82 -20.87 -60.71
CA LEU A 389 -16.03 -21.45 -61.32
C LEU A 389 -17.04 -20.35 -61.67
N THR A 390 -17.91 -20.63 -62.63
CA THR A 390 -19.02 -19.74 -63.02
C THR A 390 -20.31 -20.20 -62.35
N PHE A 391 -20.92 -19.33 -61.54
CA PHE A 391 -22.15 -19.60 -60.80
C PHE A 391 -23.36 -18.91 -61.44
N LEU A 392 -24.54 -19.51 -61.32
CA LEU A 392 -25.84 -18.93 -61.67
C LEU A 392 -26.72 -18.84 -60.43
N GLU A 393 -27.70 -17.92 -60.47
CA GLU A 393 -28.64 -17.69 -59.36
C GLU A 393 -29.39 -18.99 -59.03
N GLY A 394 -29.31 -19.43 -57.78
CA GLY A 394 -29.93 -20.68 -57.31
C GLY A 394 -29.12 -21.95 -57.51
N ASP A 395 -27.86 -21.88 -57.98
CA ASP A 395 -26.96 -23.04 -57.95
C ASP A 395 -26.74 -23.52 -56.49
N VAL A 396 -26.71 -24.84 -56.28
CA VAL A 396 -26.38 -25.49 -55.00
C VAL A 396 -24.92 -25.95 -55.05
N VAL A 397 -24.12 -25.53 -54.08
CA VAL A 397 -22.68 -25.75 -54.04
C VAL A 397 -22.33 -26.58 -52.80
N SER A 398 -21.88 -27.82 -53.02
CA SER A 398 -21.31 -28.65 -51.95
C SER A 398 -19.82 -28.39 -51.83
N ILE A 399 -19.34 -28.17 -50.61
CA ILE A 399 -17.92 -27.93 -50.29
C ILE A 399 -17.48 -28.95 -49.25
N GLU A 400 -16.71 -29.93 -49.68
CA GLU A 400 -16.11 -30.95 -48.81
C GLU A 400 -14.68 -30.50 -48.44
N LEU A 401 -14.45 -30.23 -47.15
CA LEU A 401 -13.14 -29.93 -46.60
C LEU A 401 -12.40 -31.23 -46.26
N ILE A 402 -11.36 -31.51 -47.02
CA ILE A 402 -10.58 -32.74 -46.96
C ILE A 402 -9.27 -32.44 -46.21
N PRO A 403 -9.00 -33.13 -45.08
CA PRO A 403 -7.72 -33.01 -44.40
C PRO A 403 -6.59 -33.57 -45.26
N ALA A 404 -5.47 -32.86 -45.37
CA ALA A 404 -4.22 -33.46 -45.84
C ALA A 404 -3.22 -33.41 -44.69
N VAL A 405 -3.09 -34.53 -43.99
CA VAL A 405 -2.23 -34.67 -42.81
C VAL A 405 -1.00 -35.49 -43.17
N LYS A 406 0.18 -34.99 -42.80
CA LYS A 406 1.46 -35.67 -43.03
C LYS A 406 2.26 -35.75 -41.73
N ILE A 407 2.77 -36.93 -41.39
CA ILE A 407 3.74 -37.10 -40.31
C ILE A 407 5.12 -36.67 -40.83
N GLU A 408 5.67 -35.62 -40.23
CA GLU A 408 6.98 -35.06 -40.59
C GLU A 408 8.12 -35.76 -39.85
N ALA A 409 7.93 -36.06 -38.56
CA ALA A 409 8.96 -36.67 -37.72
C ALA A 409 8.37 -37.53 -36.59
N ILE A 410 9.12 -38.55 -36.18
CA ILE A 410 8.86 -39.33 -34.97
C ILE A 410 10.16 -39.43 -34.16
N GLU A 411 10.15 -38.96 -32.92
CA GLU A 411 11.25 -39.20 -31.98
C GLU A 411 10.96 -40.44 -31.13
N GLN A 412 11.98 -41.28 -30.89
CA GLN A 412 11.82 -42.55 -30.17
C GLN A 412 13.00 -42.83 -29.25
N THR A 413 12.71 -43.32 -28.04
CA THR A 413 13.70 -43.95 -27.15
C THR A 413 13.43 -45.45 -27.04
N LYS A 414 14.41 -46.27 -27.51
CA LYS A 414 14.53 -47.75 -27.46
C LYS A 414 13.25 -48.59 -27.73
N ASN A 415 12.18 -48.41 -26.95
CA ASN A 415 10.93 -49.17 -26.98
C ASN A 415 9.66 -48.29 -27.02
N SER A 416 9.75 -46.95 -27.17
CA SER A 416 8.57 -46.08 -27.20
C SER A 416 8.75 -44.85 -28.09
N VAL A 417 7.64 -44.41 -28.67
CA VAL A 417 7.54 -43.14 -29.40
C VAL A 417 7.36 -42.01 -28.38
N ASP A 418 8.21 -40.99 -28.48
CA ASP A 418 8.33 -39.87 -27.55
C ASP A 418 7.56 -38.63 -27.99
N SER A 419 7.65 -38.30 -29.27
CA SER A 419 6.84 -37.27 -29.91
C SER A 419 6.59 -37.58 -31.38
N ILE A 420 5.54 -36.97 -31.92
CA ILE A 420 5.18 -37.07 -33.33
C ILE A 420 4.84 -35.67 -33.85
N GLU A 421 5.50 -35.24 -34.92
CA GLU A 421 5.18 -34.00 -35.62
C GLU A 421 4.29 -34.28 -36.83
N TYR A 422 3.15 -33.60 -36.91
CA TYR A 422 2.21 -33.63 -38.03
C TYR A 422 2.16 -32.26 -38.71
N SER A 423 2.01 -32.21 -40.03
CA SER A 423 1.63 -31.01 -40.77
C SER A 423 0.22 -31.18 -41.35
N ILE A 424 -0.60 -30.14 -41.26
CA ILE A 424 -1.98 -30.12 -41.77
C ILE A 424 -2.06 -29.10 -42.91
N SER A 425 -2.48 -29.53 -44.09
CA SER A 425 -2.58 -28.70 -45.31
C SER A 425 -3.84 -29.03 -46.10
N PRO A 426 -5.00 -28.52 -45.69
CA PRO A 426 -6.29 -28.99 -46.18
C PRO A 426 -6.59 -28.58 -47.62
N LYS A 427 -7.54 -29.31 -48.21
CA LYS A 427 -8.10 -29.02 -49.53
C LYS A 427 -9.61 -28.91 -49.45
N ALA A 428 -10.21 -28.18 -50.37
CA ALA A 428 -11.65 -28.13 -50.56
C ALA A 428 -12.00 -28.74 -51.92
N LYS A 429 -12.93 -29.68 -51.93
CA LYS A 429 -13.59 -30.16 -53.14
C LYS A 429 -14.94 -29.45 -53.27
N ILE A 430 -15.10 -28.67 -54.33
CA ILE A 430 -16.30 -27.89 -54.63
C ILE A 430 -17.05 -28.59 -55.76
N THR A 431 -18.32 -28.91 -55.53
CA THR A 431 -19.23 -29.49 -56.52
C THR A 431 -20.45 -28.59 -56.69
N VAL A 432 -20.74 -28.17 -57.92
CA VAL A 432 -21.88 -27.31 -58.25
C VAL A 432 -22.99 -28.11 -58.94
N THR A 433 -24.19 -28.06 -58.37
CA THR A 433 -25.41 -28.66 -58.91
C THR A 433 -26.38 -27.55 -59.36
N ARG A 434 -26.81 -27.62 -60.63
CA ARG A 434 -27.69 -26.63 -61.25
C ARG A 434 -29.14 -27.11 -61.33
N GLU A 435 -30.08 -26.25 -60.98
CA GLU A 435 -31.51 -26.52 -61.09
C GLU A 435 -31.94 -26.60 -62.59
N GLY A 436 -32.61 -27.69 -62.99
CA GLY A 436 -33.42 -27.71 -64.23
C GLY A 436 -32.77 -28.04 -65.59
N THR A 437 -31.56 -28.60 -65.68
CA THR A 437 -31.02 -29.10 -66.98
C THR A 437 -30.28 -30.44 -66.86
N GLU A 438 -30.25 -31.23 -67.95
CA GLU A 438 -29.43 -32.45 -68.07
C GLU A 438 -27.99 -32.16 -67.62
N GLN A 439 -27.57 -32.85 -66.57
CA GLN A 439 -26.45 -32.52 -65.69
C GLN A 439 -25.12 -32.34 -66.42
N LYS A 440 -24.45 -31.24 -66.13
CA LYS A 440 -23.00 -31.09 -66.28
C LYS A 440 -22.45 -30.58 -64.96
N GLU A 441 -22.17 -31.50 -64.04
CA GLU A 441 -21.55 -31.19 -62.74
C GLU A 441 -20.19 -30.50 -63.00
N LEU A 442 -19.98 -29.36 -62.33
CA LEU A 442 -18.69 -28.68 -62.31
C LEU A 442 -18.03 -29.02 -60.97
N GLU A 443 -16.88 -29.69 -61.04
CA GLU A 443 -16.09 -30.03 -59.86
C GLU A 443 -14.72 -29.35 -59.88
N LYS A 444 -14.27 -28.88 -58.72
CA LYS A 444 -12.94 -28.29 -58.56
C LYS A 444 -12.37 -28.60 -57.18
N GLU A 445 -11.15 -29.12 -57.15
CA GLU A 445 -10.33 -29.22 -55.95
C GLU A 445 -9.29 -28.09 -55.91
N LEU A 446 -9.10 -27.48 -54.74
CA LEU A 446 -8.06 -26.48 -54.47
C LEU A 446 -7.59 -26.53 -53.01
N SER A 447 -6.38 -26.02 -52.76
CA SER A 447 -5.84 -25.87 -51.40
C SER A 447 -6.55 -24.77 -50.63
N VAL A 448 -6.76 -24.99 -49.33
CA VAL A 448 -7.33 -23.99 -48.40
C VAL A 448 -6.20 -23.40 -47.57
N SER A 449 -6.08 -22.08 -47.59
CA SER A 449 -5.05 -21.32 -46.86
C SER A 449 -5.60 -20.69 -45.58
N ASN A 450 -4.70 -20.29 -44.66
CA ASN A 450 -5.08 -19.74 -43.35
C ASN A 450 -5.91 -18.45 -43.43
N ASP A 451 -5.82 -17.68 -44.51
CA ASP A 451 -6.64 -16.47 -44.75
C ASP A 451 -8.10 -16.76 -45.17
N MET A 452 -8.39 -18.03 -45.47
CA MET A 452 -9.73 -18.55 -45.75
C MET A 452 -10.38 -19.16 -44.51
N LEU A 453 -9.68 -19.26 -43.38
CA LEU A 453 -10.28 -19.62 -42.09
C LEU A 453 -11.07 -18.44 -41.53
N LYS A 454 -12.28 -18.72 -41.06
CA LYS A 454 -13.16 -17.76 -40.39
C LYS A 454 -13.39 -18.15 -38.94
N GLY A 455 -13.49 -19.45 -38.67
CA GLY A 455 -13.57 -20.05 -37.35
C GLY A 455 -12.55 -21.17 -37.18
N GLY A 456 -12.63 -21.88 -36.06
CA GLY A 456 -11.79 -23.06 -35.82
C GLY A 456 -12.35 -24.30 -36.51
N VAL A 457 -11.47 -25.21 -36.96
CA VAL A 457 -11.85 -26.51 -37.53
C VAL A 457 -11.56 -27.59 -36.49
N ASP A 458 -12.53 -28.45 -36.19
CA ASP A 458 -12.26 -29.62 -35.35
C ASP A 458 -11.59 -30.70 -36.17
N VAL A 459 -10.37 -31.04 -35.77
CA VAL A 459 -9.53 -32.04 -36.43
C VAL A 459 -9.42 -33.26 -35.55
N THR A 460 -9.64 -34.43 -36.12
CA THR A 460 -9.29 -35.71 -35.49
C THR A 460 -8.18 -36.38 -36.29
N ILE A 461 -7.10 -36.75 -35.63
CA ILE A 461 -5.97 -37.47 -36.25
C ILE A 461 -5.69 -38.80 -35.54
N PRO A 462 -5.35 -39.86 -36.29
CA PRO A 462 -4.95 -41.13 -35.73
C PRO A 462 -3.53 -41.09 -35.16
N THR A 463 -3.34 -41.78 -34.05
CA THR A 463 -2.03 -41.99 -33.42
C THR A 463 -1.29 -43.16 -34.07
N VAL A 464 0.04 -43.19 -33.94
CA VAL A 464 0.89 -44.30 -34.42
C VAL A 464 0.99 -45.43 -33.39
N ASP A 465 1.21 -46.66 -33.87
CA ASP A 465 1.40 -47.82 -32.99
C ASP A 465 2.56 -47.61 -32.00
N GLY A 466 2.30 -47.88 -30.72
CA GLY A 466 3.27 -47.69 -29.62
C GLY A 466 3.22 -46.32 -28.94
N PHE A 467 2.42 -45.38 -29.45
CA PHE A 467 2.16 -44.09 -28.80
C PHE A 467 0.91 -44.19 -27.92
N THR A 468 1.09 -44.52 -26.63
CA THR A 468 0.02 -45.07 -25.79
C THR A 468 -0.60 -44.09 -24.79
N VAL A 469 0.02 -42.93 -24.55
CA VAL A 469 -0.49 -41.96 -23.58
C VAL A 469 -0.09 -40.54 -24.00
N LEU A 470 -1.09 -39.69 -24.23
CA LEU A 470 -0.91 -38.28 -24.61
C LEU A 470 -1.07 -37.38 -23.39
N THR A 471 -0.25 -36.33 -23.30
CA THR A 471 -0.46 -35.24 -22.34
C THR A 471 -0.80 -33.93 -23.02
N GLN A 472 -0.28 -33.69 -24.22
CA GLN A 472 -0.28 -32.35 -24.77
C GLN A 472 -0.10 -32.33 -26.28
N ILE A 473 -0.76 -31.37 -26.91
CA ILE A 473 -0.63 -31.02 -28.32
C ILE A 473 -0.04 -29.61 -28.37
N VAL A 474 1.06 -29.44 -29.09
CA VAL A 474 1.70 -28.15 -29.29
C VAL A 474 1.57 -27.75 -30.75
N HIS A 475 0.89 -26.64 -31.01
CA HIS A 475 0.78 -26.01 -32.32
C HIS A 475 2.07 -25.22 -32.61
N ILE A 476 2.65 -25.42 -33.78
CA ILE A 476 3.78 -24.64 -34.30
C ILE A 476 3.23 -23.68 -35.35
N HIS A 477 3.14 -22.40 -34.99
CA HIS A 477 2.72 -21.35 -35.90
C HIS A 477 3.75 -21.17 -37.03
N SER A 478 3.32 -20.58 -38.15
CA SER A 478 4.19 -20.38 -39.32
C SER A 478 5.40 -19.49 -39.07
N ASP A 479 5.39 -18.68 -38.01
CA ASP A 479 6.52 -17.85 -37.56
C ASP A 479 7.50 -18.61 -36.65
N GLY A 480 7.22 -19.89 -36.38
CA GLY A 480 8.01 -20.76 -35.51
C GLY A 480 7.79 -20.51 -34.01
N SER A 481 6.75 -19.76 -33.64
CA SER A 481 6.23 -19.72 -32.27
C SER A 481 5.39 -20.97 -31.97
N THR A 482 5.27 -21.33 -30.71
CA THR A 482 4.59 -22.55 -30.27
C THR A 482 3.52 -22.25 -29.24
N GLU A 483 2.38 -22.91 -29.33
CA GLU A 483 1.24 -22.74 -28.42
C GLU A 483 0.69 -24.10 -27.98
N GLU A 484 0.41 -24.25 -26.68
CA GLU A 484 -0.26 -25.43 -26.17
C GLU A 484 -1.76 -25.39 -26.48
N ILE A 485 -2.28 -26.44 -27.11
CA ILE A 485 -3.71 -26.62 -27.26
C ILE A 485 -4.25 -27.25 -25.98
N THR A 486 -4.96 -26.47 -25.18
CA THR A 486 -5.52 -26.92 -23.89
C THR A 486 -6.86 -27.64 -24.04
N LYS A 487 -7.61 -27.35 -25.12
CA LYS A 487 -8.89 -27.99 -25.42
C LYS A 487 -8.70 -29.10 -26.46
N HIS A 488 -8.52 -30.32 -25.98
CA HIS A 488 -8.37 -31.52 -26.79
C HIS A 488 -9.03 -32.71 -26.10
N SER A 489 -9.34 -33.76 -26.86
CA SER A 489 -9.83 -35.03 -26.33
C SER A 489 -9.00 -36.19 -26.88
N PHE A 490 -8.69 -37.14 -26.00
CA PHE A 490 -7.92 -38.33 -26.35
C PHE A 490 -8.84 -39.55 -26.42
N GLY A 491 -8.91 -40.18 -27.58
CA GLY A 491 -9.48 -41.51 -27.76
C GLY A 491 -8.43 -42.60 -27.60
N ASN A 492 -8.84 -43.87 -27.74
CA ASN A 492 -7.93 -45.00 -27.56
C ASN A 492 -6.79 -45.06 -28.63
N ASN A 493 -6.97 -44.46 -29.80
CA ASN A 493 -5.98 -44.42 -30.90
C ASN A 493 -6.06 -43.14 -31.76
N GLU A 494 -6.72 -42.10 -31.25
CA GLU A 494 -6.98 -40.86 -31.99
C GLU A 494 -6.94 -39.68 -31.02
N VAL A 495 -6.65 -38.51 -31.56
CA VAL A 495 -6.71 -37.25 -30.82
C VAL A 495 -7.52 -36.24 -31.61
N SER A 496 -8.44 -35.57 -30.90
CA SER A 496 -9.28 -34.53 -31.48
C SER A 496 -8.97 -33.18 -30.83
N PHE A 497 -8.83 -32.15 -31.65
CA PHE A 497 -8.55 -30.78 -31.22
C PHE A 497 -9.01 -29.76 -32.26
N ASN A 498 -9.30 -28.55 -31.80
CA ASN A 498 -9.68 -27.45 -32.68
C ASN A 498 -8.44 -26.72 -33.20
N VAL A 499 -8.37 -26.44 -34.50
CA VAL A 499 -7.28 -25.69 -35.12
C VAL A 499 -7.75 -24.31 -35.56
N SER A 500 -6.97 -23.29 -35.21
CA SER A 500 -7.13 -21.90 -35.66
C SER A 500 -6.20 -21.53 -36.81
N SER A 501 -5.23 -22.40 -37.14
CA SER A 501 -4.43 -22.29 -38.36
C SER A 501 -3.95 -23.67 -38.82
N PHE A 502 -3.74 -23.81 -40.13
CA PHE A 502 -3.15 -24.98 -40.76
C PHE A 502 -1.62 -24.83 -40.78
N SER A 503 -0.93 -25.61 -39.95
CA SER A 503 0.54 -25.65 -39.84
C SER A 503 1.01 -26.98 -39.22
N SER A 504 2.20 -27.00 -38.61
CA SER A 504 2.73 -28.16 -37.89
C SER A 504 2.21 -28.25 -36.46
N PHE A 505 2.02 -29.47 -35.95
CA PHE A 505 1.59 -29.78 -34.60
C PHE A 505 2.45 -30.93 -34.05
N ILE A 506 2.94 -30.82 -32.82
CA ILE A 506 3.66 -31.90 -32.14
C ILE A 506 2.80 -32.49 -31.03
N LEU A 507 2.65 -33.81 -31.06
CA LEU A 507 2.05 -34.59 -29.99
C LEU A 507 3.18 -35.11 -29.09
N TYR A 508 3.08 -34.84 -27.78
CA TYR A 508 4.03 -35.38 -26.79
C TYR A 508 3.37 -36.48 -25.97
N ARG A 509 4.16 -37.52 -25.65
CA ARG A 509 3.72 -38.57 -24.73
C ARG A 509 3.70 -38.08 -23.28
N SER A 510 2.91 -38.74 -22.44
CA SER A 510 2.76 -38.39 -21.02
C SER A 510 4.00 -38.52 -20.14
N SER A 511 5.00 -39.29 -20.56
CA SER A 511 6.23 -39.39 -19.79
C SER A 511 7.16 -38.19 -19.97
N MET A 512 6.87 -37.26 -20.88
CA MET A 512 7.65 -36.03 -21.08
C MET A 512 7.33 -35.00 -20.00
N ALA A 513 7.97 -35.15 -18.86
CA ALA A 513 7.66 -34.43 -17.63
C ALA A 513 8.34 -33.06 -17.51
N ILE A 514 9.26 -32.74 -18.42
CA ILE A 514 10.17 -31.60 -18.32
C ILE A 514 10.24 -30.89 -19.66
N GLU A 515 10.20 -29.57 -19.62
CA GLU A 515 10.39 -28.66 -20.73
C GLU A 515 11.69 -27.88 -20.56
N VAL A 516 12.48 -27.75 -21.62
CA VAL A 516 13.68 -26.92 -21.64
C VAL A 516 13.43 -25.71 -22.52
N LEU A 517 13.67 -24.53 -21.96
CA LEU A 517 13.60 -23.25 -22.64
C LEU A 517 15.02 -22.70 -22.85
N ASP A 518 15.25 -22.09 -24.01
CA ASP A 518 16.51 -21.43 -24.32
C ASP A 518 16.71 -20.13 -23.50
N SER A 519 17.82 -19.42 -23.74
CA SER A 519 18.15 -18.18 -23.01
C SER A 519 17.16 -17.02 -23.23
N ASN A 520 16.31 -17.09 -24.26
CA ASN A 520 15.28 -16.10 -24.55
C ASN A 520 13.89 -16.55 -24.03
N GLY A 521 13.81 -17.70 -23.37
CA GLY A 521 12.54 -18.30 -22.93
C GLY A 521 11.76 -18.99 -24.05
N LYS A 522 12.38 -19.26 -25.21
CA LYS A 522 11.74 -20.00 -26.29
C LYS A 522 11.83 -21.50 -26.01
N PHE A 523 10.76 -22.23 -26.34
CA PHE A 523 10.73 -23.68 -26.29
C PHE A 523 11.88 -24.31 -27.11
N SER A 524 12.66 -25.19 -26.47
CA SER A 524 13.73 -25.94 -27.11
C SER A 524 13.34 -27.40 -27.33
N ALA A 525 13.03 -28.13 -26.25
CA ALA A 525 12.71 -29.55 -26.28
C ALA A 525 12.06 -30.00 -24.97
N ARG A 526 11.50 -31.22 -24.96
CA ARG A 526 11.01 -31.89 -23.74
C ARG A 526 11.76 -33.17 -23.46
N TYR A 527 11.82 -33.52 -22.18
CA TYR A 527 12.55 -34.66 -21.68
C TYR A 527 11.71 -35.44 -20.68
N SER A 528 11.91 -36.75 -20.68
CA SER A 528 11.24 -37.68 -19.76
C SER A 528 12.00 -37.87 -18.45
N SER A 529 13.26 -37.43 -18.39
CA SER A 529 14.16 -37.60 -17.26
C SER A 529 14.87 -36.28 -16.95
N PHE A 530 15.11 -36.01 -15.66
CA PHE A 530 15.79 -34.79 -15.23
C PHE A 530 17.25 -34.80 -15.66
N SER A 531 17.88 -35.97 -15.67
CA SER A 531 19.24 -36.16 -16.17
C SER A 531 19.39 -35.78 -17.64
N ASP A 532 18.43 -36.13 -18.50
CA ASP A 532 18.50 -35.81 -19.93
C ASP A 532 18.28 -34.32 -20.18
N ALA A 533 17.30 -33.70 -19.48
CA ALA A 533 17.09 -32.25 -19.53
C ALA A 533 18.33 -31.48 -19.08
N LEU A 534 18.98 -31.93 -17.99
CA LEU A 534 20.19 -31.30 -17.49
C LEU A 534 21.38 -31.49 -18.44
N SER A 535 21.48 -32.65 -19.09
CA SER A 535 22.51 -32.93 -20.09
C SER A 535 22.34 -32.04 -21.34
N ALA A 536 21.10 -31.78 -21.74
CA ALA A 536 20.78 -30.94 -22.88
C ALA A 536 21.20 -29.47 -22.69
N ILE A 537 21.13 -28.96 -21.47
CA ILE A 537 21.58 -27.59 -21.16
C ILE A 537 23.08 -27.51 -20.82
N SER A 538 23.81 -28.62 -20.87
CA SER A 538 25.22 -28.65 -20.50
C SER A 538 26.06 -27.73 -21.42
N GLY A 539 26.63 -26.67 -20.85
CA GLY A 539 27.40 -25.66 -21.58
C GLY A 539 26.60 -24.46 -22.10
N SER A 540 25.29 -24.44 -21.89
CA SER A 540 24.40 -23.33 -22.27
C SER A 540 24.07 -22.45 -21.07
N SER A 541 24.35 -21.14 -21.15
CA SER A 541 24.03 -20.19 -20.08
C SER A 541 22.66 -19.52 -20.31
N GLY A 542 21.90 -19.30 -19.24
CA GLY A 542 20.62 -18.60 -19.23
C GLY A 542 19.40 -19.48 -19.53
N TRP A 543 19.60 -20.77 -19.78
CA TRP A 543 18.52 -21.71 -20.11
C TRP A 543 17.70 -22.08 -18.88
N THR A 544 16.46 -22.51 -19.11
CA THR A 544 15.51 -22.88 -18.04
C THR A 544 15.04 -24.31 -18.21
N ILE A 545 15.11 -25.09 -17.12
CA ILE A 545 14.42 -26.37 -16.99
C ILE A 545 13.11 -26.11 -16.27
N LYS A 546 11.98 -26.34 -16.93
CA LYS A 546 10.63 -26.16 -16.39
C LYS A 546 9.95 -27.51 -16.20
N LEU A 547 9.37 -27.75 -15.03
CA LEU A 547 8.62 -28.98 -14.76
C LEU A 547 7.20 -28.86 -15.29
N LEU A 548 6.70 -29.91 -15.95
CA LEU A 548 5.31 -29.99 -16.40
C LEU A 548 4.44 -30.87 -15.49
N GLN A 549 5.07 -31.75 -14.71
CA GLN A 549 4.45 -32.63 -13.73
C GLN A 549 5.45 -32.95 -12.61
N ASP A 550 5.04 -33.73 -11.61
CA ASP A 550 5.95 -34.23 -10.58
C ASP A 550 7.07 -35.10 -11.19
N VAL A 551 8.31 -34.78 -10.87
CA VAL A 551 9.53 -35.45 -11.38
C VAL A 551 10.34 -36.00 -10.20
N SER A 552 11.12 -37.05 -10.45
CA SER A 552 12.14 -37.53 -9.52
C SER A 552 13.51 -37.49 -10.17
N ILE A 553 14.52 -37.03 -9.44
CA ILE A 553 15.93 -37.14 -9.83
C ILE A 553 16.35 -38.61 -9.75
N GLU A 554 16.96 -39.13 -10.81
CA GLU A 554 17.35 -40.53 -10.92
C GLU A 554 18.50 -40.87 -9.95
N ALA A 555 18.50 -42.08 -9.37
CA ALA A 555 19.49 -42.47 -8.37
C ALA A 555 20.88 -42.71 -8.98
N GLY A 556 21.94 -42.22 -8.31
CA GLY A 556 23.34 -42.59 -8.58
C GLY A 556 24.18 -41.60 -9.40
N ASN A 557 23.65 -40.43 -9.76
CA ASN A 557 24.37 -39.43 -10.54
C ASN A 557 24.86 -38.27 -9.67
N GLU A 558 26.17 -37.99 -9.69
CA GLU A 558 26.74 -36.70 -9.28
C GLU A 558 26.52 -35.71 -10.43
N TYR A 559 25.58 -34.78 -10.27
CA TYR A 559 25.22 -33.80 -11.32
C TYR A 559 26.21 -32.63 -11.31
N SER A 560 27.33 -32.77 -12.03
CA SER A 560 28.40 -31.77 -12.08
C SER A 560 28.42 -31.00 -13.41
N TYR A 561 27.45 -30.12 -13.72
CA TYR A 561 27.46 -29.42 -15.03
C TYR A 561 26.78 -28.02 -15.08
N ALA A 562 27.17 -27.28 -16.13
CA ALA A 562 26.58 -26.06 -16.75
C ALA A 562 26.89 -24.65 -16.16
N LEU A 563 27.05 -23.68 -17.08
CA LEU A 563 27.05 -22.22 -16.83
C LEU A 563 25.67 -21.80 -16.27
N ALA A 564 25.57 -20.62 -15.64
CA ALA A 564 24.35 -20.09 -14.99
C ALA A 564 23.01 -20.49 -15.65
N TRP A 565 22.10 -21.17 -14.95
CA TRP A 565 20.79 -21.64 -15.47
C TRP A 565 19.66 -21.56 -14.44
N LYS A 566 18.41 -21.84 -14.86
CA LYS A 566 17.20 -21.73 -14.01
C LYS A 566 16.42 -23.04 -13.92
N LEU A 567 15.88 -23.35 -12.75
CA LEU A 567 14.90 -24.39 -12.51
C LEU A 567 13.55 -23.74 -12.17
N ASP A 568 12.57 -23.91 -13.04
CA ASP A 568 11.18 -23.51 -12.82
C ASP A 568 10.35 -24.72 -12.39
N LEU A 569 9.86 -24.71 -11.16
CA LEU A 569 9.05 -25.78 -10.61
C LEU A 569 7.62 -25.78 -11.18
N ALA A 570 7.13 -24.63 -11.67
CA ALA A 570 5.81 -24.44 -12.27
C ALA A 570 4.67 -25.20 -11.55
N GLY A 571 4.65 -25.15 -10.21
CA GLY A 571 3.63 -25.76 -9.36
C GLY A 571 3.84 -27.24 -9.02
N ASN A 572 4.86 -27.88 -9.59
CA ASN A 572 5.13 -29.32 -9.47
C ASN A 572 6.24 -29.66 -8.45
N LYS A 573 6.38 -30.95 -8.13
CA LYS A 573 7.40 -31.46 -7.21
C LYS A 573 8.61 -32.04 -7.94
N LEU A 574 9.81 -31.66 -7.51
CA LEU A 574 11.06 -32.33 -7.83
C LEU A 574 11.51 -33.16 -6.62
N ASN A 575 11.30 -34.47 -6.68
CA ASN A 575 11.71 -35.40 -5.64
C ASN A 575 13.19 -35.75 -5.82
N THR A 576 13.95 -35.74 -4.73
CA THR A 576 15.38 -36.04 -4.77
C THR A 576 15.83 -36.72 -3.48
N ASN A 577 16.80 -37.63 -3.59
CA ASN A 577 17.50 -38.12 -2.41
C ASN A 577 18.47 -37.06 -1.88
N ASN A 578 19.32 -36.53 -2.76
CA ASN A 578 20.20 -35.38 -2.51
C ASN A 578 20.47 -34.72 -3.88
N PHE A 579 20.12 -33.45 -4.06
CA PHE A 579 20.46 -32.68 -5.26
C PHE A 579 21.81 -31.97 -5.09
N TYR A 580 22.86 -32.52 -5.66
CA TYR A 580 24.21 -31.98 -5.56
C TYR A 580 24.44 -30.86 -6.59
N VAL A 581 24.87 -29.70 -6.12
CA VAL A 581 25.25 -28.54 -6.92
C VAL A 581 26.70 -28.20 -6.60
N TYR A 582 27.62 -28.56 -7.50
CA TYR A 582 29.05 -28.44 -7.26
C TYR A 582 29.81 -27.76 -8.42
N GLY A 583 30.68 -26.81 -8.07
CA GLY A 583 31.49 -26.05 -9.03
C GLY A 583 32.95 -26.46 -8.98
N THR A 584 33.51 -26.92 -10.11
CA THR A 584 34.96 -27.17 -10.21
C THR A 584 35.73 -25.85 -10.32
N ASN A 585 37.03 -25.83 -10.03
CA ASN A 585 37.86 -24.61 -9.91
C ASN A 585 37.88 -23.67 -11.15
N ALA A 586 37.25 -24.04 -12.27
CA ALA A 586 37.17 -23.30 -13.52
C ALA A 586 35.78 -22.65 -13.72
N GLY A 587 35.57 -21.46 -13.14
CA GLY A 587 34.36 -20.64 -13.36
C GLY A 587 33.41 -20.58 -12.16
N GLN A 588 32.57 -19.52 -12.12
CA GLN A 588 31.48 -19.41 -11.15
C GLN A 588 30.21 -20.02 -11.78
N HIS A 589 29.58 -20.95 -11.09
CA HIS A 589 28.33 -21.57 -11.52
C HIS A 589 27.17 -21.01 -10.70
N SER A 590 26.00 -20.85 -11.32
CA SER A 590 24.81 -20.44 -10.58
C SER A 590 23.55 -21.17 -11.03
N ILE A 591 22.65 -21.42 -10.09
CA ILE A 591 21.32 -21.96 -10.33
C ILE A 591 20.31 -21.03 -9.68
N THR A 592 19.27 -20.67 -10.42
CA THR A 592 18.12 -19.94 -9.86
C THR A 592 16.92 -20.87 -9.82
N ILE A 593 16.35 -21.07 -8.64
CA ILE A 593 15.14 -21.87 -8.44
C ILE A 593 13.96 -20.91 -8.29
N MET A 594 12.96 -21.11 -9.13
CA MET A 594 11.74 -20.31 -9.16
C MET A 594 10.52 -21.20 -9.38
N ASP A 595 9.34 -20.62 -9.20
CA ASP A 595 8.07 -21.25 -9.52
C ASP A 595 7.16 -20.25 -10.23
N SER A 596 6.95 -20.47 -11.52
CA SER A 596 6.10 -19.63 -12.38
C SER A 596 4.60 -19.89 -12.21
N SER A 597 4.19 -20.90 -11.41
CA SER A 597 2.77 -21.14 -11.16
C SER A 597 2.13 -19.99 -10.39
N ALA A 598 0.86 -19.72 -10.67
CA ALA A 598 0.11 -18.66 -9.99
C ALA A 598 0.05 -18.84 -8.46
N ALA A 599 0.06 -20.09 -7.99
CA ALA A 599 0.03 -20.43 -6.57
C ALA A 599 1.41 -20.50 -5.90
N GLN A 600 2.50 -20.51 -6.68
CA GLN A 600 3.87 -20.76 -6.21
C GLN A 600 3.98 -22.03 -5.34
N SER A 601 3.23 -23.08 -5.71
CA SER A 601 3.05 -24.32 -4.94
C SER A 601 4.12 -25.39 -5.17
N GLY A 602 5.00 -25.19 -6.14
CA GLY A 602 6.06 -26.11 -6.55
C GLY A 602 7.10 -26.33 -5.46
N GLN A 603 7.62 -27.56 -5.40
CA GLN A 603 8.47 -27.99 -4.30
C GLN A 603 9.67 -28.81 -4.76
N ILE A 604 10.82 -28.62 -4.12
CA ILE A 604 11.90 -29.61 -4.12
C ILE A 604 11.77 -30.43 -2.85
N VAL A 605 11.57 -31.74 -2.98
CA VAL A 605 11.31 -32.65 -1.86
C VAL A 605 12.49 -33.59 -1.68
N GLY A 606 13.26 -33.37 -0.60
CA GLY A 606 14.39 -34.19 -0.21
C GLY A 606 13.99 -35.36 0.68
N SER A 607 14.57 -36.55 0.44
CA SER A 607 14.44 -37.75 1.28
C SER A 607 15.76 -38.21 1.92
N GLY A 608 16.90 -37.64 1.53
CA GLY A 608 18.21 -37.93 2.10
C GLY A 608 18.63 -36.98 3.22
N THR A 609 19.94 -36.86 3.42
CA THR A 609 20.51 -35.98 4.47
C THR A 609 20.29 -34.50 4.20
N ALA A 610 20.28 -34.11 2.92
CA ALA A 610 20.01 -32.76 2.46
C ALA A 610 19.12 -32.80 1.20
N ALA A 611 18.12 -31.92 1.04
CA ALA A 611 17.43 -31.86 -0.26
C ALA A 611 18.37 -31.30 -1.34
N ILE A 612 19.14 -30.26 -0.99
CA ILE A 612 20.18 -29.66 -1.85
C ILE A 612 21.50 -29.58 -1.10
N ASP A 613 22.57 -30.06 -1.72
CA ASP A 613 23.95 -29.93 -1.25
C ASP A 613 24.71 -28.97 -2.19
N ILE A 614 25.22 -27.87 -1.67
CA ILE A 614 25.92 -26.82 -2.44
C ILE A 614 27.41 -26.85 -2.09
N GLY A 615 28.30 -26.95 -3.07
CA GLY A 615 29.74 -26.91 -2.84
C GLY A 615 30.56 -26.31 -3.97
N GLY A 616 31.83 -26.03 -3.69
CA GLY A 616 32.73 -25.35 -4.63
C GLY A 616 32.25 -23.93 -4.99
N LYS A 617 32.68 -23.40 -6.14
CA LYS A 617 32.35 -22.04 -6.61
C LYS A 617 30.94 -21.96 -7.21
N CYS A 618 29.92 -22.26 -6.40
CA CYS A 618 28.52 -22.29 -6.80
C CYS A 618 27.66 -21.28 -6.03
N THR A 619 26.70 -20.66 -6.71
CA THR A 619 25.64 -19.86 -6.10
C THR A 619 24.27 -20.45 -6.41
N VAL A 620 23.52 -20.87 -5.41
CA VAL A 620 22.12 -21.29 -5.58
C VAL A 620 21.22 -20.19 -5.03
N THR A 621 20.31 -19.69 -5.87
CA THR A 621 19.33 -18.66 -5.52
C THR A 621 17.94 -19.27 -5.48
N LEU A 622 17.20 -19.09 -4.38
CA LEU A 622 15.78 -19.41 -4.26
C LEU A 622 14.96 -18.13 -4.33
N GLU A 623 14.20 -17.97 -5.42
CA GLU A 623 13.32 -16.82 -5.64
C GLU A 623 11.87 -17.10 -5.21
N SER A 624 11.36 -18.31 -5.45
CA SER A 624 9.99 -18.73 -5.14
C SER A 624 9.87 -20.26 -5.08
N GLY A 625 8.70 -20.77 -4.70
CA GLY A 625 8.49 -22.20 -4.43
C GLY A 625 8.99 -22.62 -3.05
N SER A 626 9.10 -23.94 -2.82
CA SER A 626 9.48 -24.49 -1.52
C SER A 626 10.59 -25.54 -1.62
N ILE A 627 11.55 -25.54 -0.69
CA ILE A 627 12.51 -26.63 -0.52
C ILE A 627 12.21 -27.32 0.81
N VAL A 628 11.90 -28.61 0.75
CA VAL A 628 11.39 -29.38 1.89
C VAL A 628 12.21 -30.64 2.12
N ASN A 629 12.70 -30.86 3.34
CA ASN A 629 13.25 -32.15 3.77
C ASN A 629 12.83 -32.45 5.21
N THR A 630 11.77 -33.23 5.38
CA THR A 630 11.18 -33.51 6.69
C THR A 630 12.02 -34.48 7.55
N SER A 631 12.95 -35.23 6.94
CA SER A 631 13.85 -36.16 7.64
C SER A 631 15.27 -35.63 7.87
N GLY A 632 15.61 -34.46 7.34
CA GLY A 632 16.98 -33.97 7.31
C GLY A 632 17.10 -32.46 7.12
N THR A 633 18.16 -32.05 6.43
CA THR A 633 18.42 -30.64 6.11
C THR A 633 17.73 -30.27 4.79
N ALA A 634 17.10 -29.11 4.67
CA ALA A 634 16.57 -28.70 3.37
C ALA A 634 17.70 -28.22 2.44
N VAL A 635 18.56 -27.30 2.89
CA VAL A 635 19.76 -26.88 2.14
C VAL A 635 21.02 -27.02 3.00
N ALA A 636 22.03 -27.68 2.46
CA ALA A 636 23.34 -27.78 3.08
C ALA A 636 24.41 -27.10 2.21
N VAL A 637 25.12 -26.12 2.77
CA VAL A 637 26.24 -25.42 2.13
C VAL A 637 27.53 -26.05 2.63
N LYS A 638 28.16 -26.86 1.78
CA LYS A 638 29.38 -27.64 2.05
C LYS A 638 30.48 -27.20 1.11
N ASP A 639 31.31 -26.26 1.54
CA ASP A 639 32.48 -25.84 0.78
C ASP A 639 33.80 -26.35 1.36
N ASN A 640 34.89 -26.21 0.60
CA ASN A 640 36.23 -26.31 1.13
C ASN A 640 36.38 -25.30 2.28
N LYS A 641 36.90 -25.76 3.44
CA LYS A 641 36.97 -24.99 4.69
C LYS A 641 37.67 -23.64 4.58
N ASN A 642 38.41 -23.37 3.50
CA ASN A 642 39.27 -22.19 3.35
C ASN A 642 38.84 -21.20 2.25
N GLN A 643 37.77 -21.45 1.47
CA GLN A 643 37.51 -20.66 0.24
C GLN A 643 36.25 -19.78 0.25
N LYS A 644 35.29 -19.99 1.17
CA LYS A 644 33.99 -19.26 1.24
C LYS A 644 33.31 -19.07 -0.14
N SER A 645 33.43 -20.04 -1.02
CA SER A 645 33.04 -19.95 -2.43
C SER A 645 31.65 -20.49 -2.74
N ALA A 646 31.12 -21.40 -1.91
CA ALA A 646 29.72 -21.83 -2.00
C ALA A 646 28.82 -20.76 -1.38
N HIS A 647 27.74 -20.42 -2.08
CA HIS A 647 26.82 -19.36 -1.68
C HIS A 647 25.37 -19.81 -1.86
N PHE A 648 24.57 -19.68 -0.81
CA PHE A 648 23.12 -19.81 -0.89
C PHE A 648 22.48 -18.43 -0.73
N VAL A 649 21.56 -18.07 -1.64
CA VAL A 649 20.83 -16.82 -1.63
C VAL A 649 19.33 -17.12 -1.61
N MET A 650 18.59 -16.49 -0.71
CA MET A 650 17.14 -16.62 -0.63
C MET A 650 16.51 -15.23 -0.76
N THR A 651 15.83 -14.99 -1.87
CA THR A 651 15.11 -13.74 -2.17
C THR A 651 13.59 -13.90 -2.07
N GLY A 652 13.11 -15.13 -1.86
CA GLY A 652 11.72 -15.48 -1.60
C GLY A 652 11.53 -16.98 -1.35
N GLY A 653 10.29 -17.47 -1.45
CA GLY A 653 9.96 -18.88 -1.25
C GLY A 653 10.00 -19.37 0.21
N THR A 654 9.95 -20.69 0.40
CA THR A 654 10.02 -21.33 1.72
C THR A 654 11.09 -22.41 1.80
N LEU A 655 11.71 -22.54 2.97
CA LEU A 655 12.73 -23.52 3.28
C LEU A 655 12.34 -24.26 4.56
N ASN A 656 11.99 -25.55 4.46
CA ASN A 656 11.43 -26.32 5.56
C ASN A 656 12.23 -27.61 5.80
N GLY A 657 12.77 -27.79 7.00
CA GLY A 657 13.44 -29.04 7.36
C GLY A 657 13.43 -29.35 8.85
N THR A 658 14.05 -30.47 9.23
CA THR A 658 14.42 -30.66 10.65
C THR A 658 15.38 -29.55 11.05
N THR A 659 16.48 -29.44 10.30
CA THR A 659 17.26 -28.21 10.16
C THR A 659 16.92 -27.64 8.79
N ALA A 660 16.53 -26.37 8.69
CA ALA A 660 16.18 -25.79 7.40
C ALA A 660 17.46 -25.57 6.56
N LEU A 661 18.49 -25.01 7.20
CA LEU A 661 19.77 -24.71 6.55
C LEU A 661 20.94 -25.11 7.43
N THR A 662 21.90 -25.83 6.85
CA THR A 662 23.22 -26.04 7.47
C THR A 662 24.29 -25.43 6.59
N ALA A 663 25.21 -24.64 7.15
CA ALA A 663 26.37 -24.12 6.45
C ALA A 663 27.64 -24.55 7.18
N ASP A 664 28.45 -25.37 6.51
CA ASP A 664 29.73 -25.88 7.01
C ASP A 664 30.92 -24.97 6.65
N SER A 665 30.83 -24.30 5.50
CA SER A 665 31.74 -23.30 4.97
C SER A 665 31.01 -22.58 3.83
N GLY A 666 31.29 -21.30 3.57
CA GLY A 666 30.62 -20.54 2.50
C GLY A 666 29.92 -19.27 2.98
N ALA A 667 28.94 -18.83 2.19
CA ALA A 667 28.08 -17.70 2.49
C ALA A 667 26.60 -18.09 2.38
N VAL A 668 25.78 -17.46 3.20
CA VAL A 668 24.32 -17.57 3.19
C VAL A 668 23.75 -16.17 3.26
N GLU A 669 22.89 -15.80 2.31
CA GLU A 669 22.18 -14.54 2.31
C GLU A 669 20.66 -14.78 2.25
N ILE A 670 19.93 -14.25 3.23
CA ILE A 670 18.46 -14.29 3.27
C ILE A 670 17.94 -12.85 3.19
N SER A 671 17.39 -12.49 2.04
CA SER A 671 16.80 -11.19 1.80
C SER A 671 15.29 -11.18 2.02
N ASN A 672 14.60 -12.29 1.77
CA ASN A 672 13.18 -12.45 2.03
C ASN A 672 12.79 -13.95 2.09
N GLY A 673 11.52 -14.24 2.36
CA GLY A 673 10.97 -15.60 2.41
C GLY A 673 10.90 -16.18 3.83
N THR A 674 10.59 -17.47 3.93
CA THR A 674 10.34 -18.15 5.22
C THR A 674 11.23 -19.36 5.41
N VAL A 675 12.00 -19.39 6.50
CA VAL A 675 12.86 -20.50 6.89
C VAL A 675 12.29 -21.14 8.16
N THR A 676 11.91 -22.41 8.09
CA THR A 676 11.31 -23.14 9.21
C THR A 676 12.11 -24.39 9.55
N GLY A 677 12.65 -24.41 10.78
CA GLY A 677 13.22 -25.61 11.38
C GLY A 677 12.27 -26.24 12.38
N THR A 678 12.41 -27.55 12.59
CA THR A 678 11.66 -28.32 13.59
C THR A 678 12.57 -29.07 14.57
N ASN A 679 13.84 -28.67 14.64
CA ASN A 679 14.91 -29.29 15.42
C ASN A 679 14.70 -29.17 16.95
N SER A 680 15.45 -29.94 17.74
CA SER A 680 15.22 -30.11 19.18
C SER A 680 15.62 -28.90 20.04
N THR A 681 15.42 -28.98 21.36
CA THR A 681 15.81 -27.97 22.35
C THR A 681 17.29 -28.04 22.74
N VAL A 682 18.10 -28.87 22.08
CA VAL A 682 19.52 -29.07 22.40
C VAL A 682 20.34 -27.87 21.92
N ASP A 683 21.28 -27.43 22.75
CA ASP A 683 22.24 -26.40 22.38
C ASP A 683 23.00 -26.80 21.10
N ARG A 684 23.31 -25.82 20.25
CA ARG A 684 24.01 -26.02 18.96
C ARG A 684 23.17 -26.67 17.85
N GLU A 685 21.90 -26.95 18.10
CA GLU A 685 20.90 -27.28 17.07
C GLU A 685 20.01 -26.07 16.80
N ALA A 686 19.61 -25.87 15.54
CA ALA A 686 18.80 -24.73 15.13
C ALA A 686 18.04 -24.95 13.82
N ALA A 687 17.16 -24.00 13.44
CA ALA A 687 16.62 -23.95 12.09
C ALA A 687 17.73 -23.60 11.07
N ILE A 688 18.61 -22.66 11.43
CA ILE A 688 19.83 -22.35 10.68
C ILE A 688 21.04 -22.70 11.54
N LEU A 689 21.84 -23.66 11.07
CA LEU A 689 23.07 -24.10 11.70
C LEU A 689 24.28 -23.57 10.92
N VAL A 690 25.10 -22.77 11.58
CA VAL A 690 26.30 -22.15 11.00
C VAL A 690 27.53 -22.69 11.72
N ASN A 691 28.41 -23.38 11.01
CA ASN A 691 29.70 -23.85 11.52
C ASN A 691 30.81 -22.84 11.21
N ASP A 692 32.08 -23.26 11.27
CA ASP A 692 33.25 -22.38 11.17
C ASP A 692 33.48 -21.82 9.76
N ASN A 693 34.02 -20.60 9.70
CA ASN A 693 34.33 -19.88 8.46
C ASN A 693 33.12 -19.66 7.53
N VAL A 694 31.95 -19.35 8.09
CA VAL A 694 30.73 -19.03 7.32
C VAL A 694 30.35 -17.56 7.49
N THR A 695 29.81 -16.94 6.45
CA THR A 695 29.14 -15.64 6.55
C THR A 695 27.64 -15.83 6.39
N LEU A 696 26.85 -15.54 7.42
CA LEU A 696 25.39 -15.52 7.39
C LEU A 696 24.90 -14.06 7.39
N THR A 697 24.14 -13.68 6.38
CA THR A 697 23.53 -12.36 6.26
C THR A 697 22.01 -12.47 6.19
N ILE A 698 21.31 -11.76 7.06
CA ILE A 698 19.84 -11.65 7.05
C ILE A 698 19.45 -10.19 6.83
N LYS A 699 18.88 -9.88 5.66
CA LYS A 699 18.39 -8.55 5.30
C LYS A 699 16.86 -8.44 5.46
N GLY A 700 16.14 -9.57 5.45
CA GLY A 700 14.69 -9.63 5.54
C GLY A 700 14.17 -11.06 5.70
N GLY A 701 12.86 -11.27 5.53
CA GLY A 701 12.21 -12.57 5.69
C GLY A 701 12.02 -13.00 7.14
N SER A 702 11.75 -14.29 7.35
CA SER A 702 11.56 -14.89 8.68
C SER A 702 12.34 -16.18 8.86
N VAL A 703 12.93 -16.36 10.03
CA VAL A 703 13.59 -17.59 10.47
C VAL A 703 12.90 -18.05 11.75
N THR A 704 12.24 -19.20 11.71
CA THR A 704 11.47 -19.72 12.84
C THR A 704 11.91 -21.13 13.20
N ASN A 705 12.08 -21.39 14.50
CA ASN A 705 12.14 -22.75 15.02
C ASN A 705 11.10 -22.93 16.13
N ALA A 706 10.09 -23.76 15.85
CA ALA A 706 8.97 -24.00 16.75
C ALA A 706 9.35 -24.80 18.01
N LYS A 707 10.49 -25.50 18.01
CA LYS A 707 10.90 -26.37 19.12
C LYS A 707 12.20 -25.93 19.79
N GLY A 708 13.15 -25.39 19.03
CA GLY A 708 14.50 -25.07 19.52
C GLY A 708 14.98 -23.66 19.17
N ASN A 709 16.29 -23.54 18.91
CA ASN A 709 16.92 -22.27 18.57
C ASN A 709 16.62 -21.90 17.11
N ALA A 710 16.41 -20.61 16.80
CA ALA A 710 16.22 -20.22 15.40
C ALA A 710 17.56 -20.25 14.63
N ILE A 711 18.61 -19.65 15.20
CA ILE A 711 19.94 -19.62 14.59
C ILE A 711 20.98 -20.10 15.61
N SER A 712 21.90 -20.96 15.19
CA SER A 712 23.06 -21.38 15.97
C SER A 712 24.35 -21.13 15.19
N ILE A 713 25.29 -20.40 15.79
CA ILE A 713 26.61 -20.08 15.22
C ILE A 713 27.68 -20.76 16.07
N ASN A 714 28.36 -21.76 15.51
CA ASN A 714 29.28 -22.66 16.22
C ASN A 714 30.75 -22.46 15.85
N GLY A 715 31.06 -21.44 15.05
CA GLY A 715 32.37 -21.20 14.45
C GLY A 715 33.05 -19.94 14.95
N VAL A 716 34.34 -20.01 15.28
CA VAL A 716 35.12 -18.84 15.77
C VAL A 716 35.40 -17.80 14.69
N SER A 717 35.45 -18.22 13.41
CA SER A 717 35.72 -17.35 12.26
C SER A 717 34.44 -16.93 11.51
N SER A 718 33.28 -17.28 12.06
CA SER A 718 31.99 -17.04 11.42
C SER A 718 31.46 -15.64 11.71
N GLN A 719 30.79 -15.08 10.71
CA GLN A 719 30.24 -13.73 10.77
C GLN A 719 28.74 -13.80 10.57
N PHE A 720 27.99 -13.12 11.44
CA PHE A 720 26.55 -12.97 11.34
C PHE A 720 26.19 -11.50 11.21
N THR A 721 25.51 -11.14 10.14
CA THR A 721 25.02 -9.79 9.93
C THR A 721 23.51 -9.80 9.81
N MET A 722 22.83 -8.93 10.55
CA MET A 722 21.39 -8.75 10.48
C MET A 722 21.04 -7.28 10.29
N SER A 723 20.33 -6.98 9.20
CA SER A 723 19.87 -5.64 8.84
C SER A 723 18.36 -5.56 8.61
N GLY A 724 17.62 -6.64 8.88
CA GLY A 724 16.17 -6.70 8.82
C GLY A 724 15.65 -8.13 9.05
N GLY A 725 14.35 -8.34 8.89
CA GLY A 725 13.70 -9.65 9.06
C GLY A 725 13.36 -9.99 10.51
N THR A 726 12.80 -11.19 10.70
CA THR A 726 12.38 -11.71 12.01
C THR A 726 13.06 -13.05 12.30
N VAL A 727 13.64 -13.21 13.48
CA VAL A 727 14.25 -14.44 13.97
C VAL A 727 13.52 -14.85 15.23
N ASN A 728 12.80 -15.96 15.21
CA ASN A 728 11.99 -16.43 16.33
C ASN A 728 12.34 -17.89 16.66
N GLY A 729 13.06 -18.09 17.77
CA GLY A 729 13.35 -19.42 18.29
C GLY A 729 12.66 -19.64 19.62
N ARG A 730 12.00 -20.79 19.79
CA ARG A 730 11.30 -21.09 21.05
C ARG A 730 12.22 -21.02 22.28
N THR A 731 13.45 -21.55 22.18
CA THR A 731 14.44 -21.52 23.27
C THR A 731 15.34 -20.30 23.19
N LYS A 732 16.04 -20.12 22.07
CA LYS A 732 16.91 -18.98 21.82
C LYS A 732 16.65 -18.43 20.41
N GLY A 733 16.61 -17.10 20.27
CA GLY A 733 16.59 -16.48 18.95
C GLY A 733 17.90 -16.78 18.21
N VAL A 734 19.00 -16.31 18.78
CA VAL A 734 20.36 -16.58 18.27
C VAL A 734 21.23 -17.17 19.38
N ASP A 735 21.88 -18.30 19.09
CA ASP A 735 22.81 -18.99 19.99
C ASP A 735 24.23 -18.98 19.40
N MET A 736 25.19 -18.33 20.06
CA MET A 736 26.54 -18.13 19.53
C MET A 736 27.63 -18.76 20.40
N TYR A 737 28.47 -19.60 19.80
CA TYR A 737 29.66 -20.23 20.37
C TYR A 737 30.90 -19.84 19.56
N GLY A 738 31.35 -18.59 19.71
CA GLY A 738 32.40 -17.98 18.88
C GLY A 738 31.86 -17.05 17.79
N GLY A 739 32.76 -16.51 16.96
CA GLY A 739 32.42 -15.67 15.81
C GLY A 739 32.09 -14.22 16.16
N SER A 740 31.69 -13.45 15.16
CA SER A 740 31.24 -12.07 15.31
C SER A 740 29.82 -11.86 14.79
N ALA A 741 29.07 -10.97 15.44
CA ALA A 741 27.74 -10.55 15.02
C ALA A 741 27.63 -9.03 14.90
N GLU A 742 27.00 -8.55 13.83
CA GLU A 742 26.65 -7.15 13.60
C GLU A 742 25.15 -7.05 13.33
N ILE A 743 24.41 -6.44 14.26
CA ILE A 743 22.94 -6.32 14.20
C ILE A 743 22.58 -4.85 14.16
N SER A 744 21.97 -4.42 13.06
CA SER A 744 21.58 -3.03 12.82
C SER A 744 20.07 -2.81 12.81
N SER A 745 19.29 -3.86 12.56
CA SER A 745 17.83 -3.79 12.41
C SER A 745 17.20 -5.19 12.44
N GLY A 746 15.86 -5.26 12.47
CA GLY A 746 15.07 -6.50 12.52
C GLY A 746 14.64 -6.90 13.93
N THR A 747 13.95 -8.03 14.04
CA THR A 747 13.38 -8.53 15.30
C THR A 747 13.98 -9.88 15.68
N ILE A 748 14.45 -10.03 16.92
CA ILE A 748 14.94 -11.30 17.48
C ILE A 748 14.14 -11.66 18.73
N GLU A 749 13.48 -12.80 18.68
CA GLU A 749 12.60 -13.32 19.73
C GLU A 749 13.03 -14.71 20.18
N GLY A 750 12.87 -14.98 21.49
CA GLY A 750 12.93 -16.33 22.00
C GLY A 750 12.84 -16.42 23.51
N GLY A 751 13.08 -17.61 24.06
CA GLY A 751 13.32 -17.77 25.50
C GLY A 751 14.39 -16.80 25.98
N THR A 752 15.55 -16.83 25.32
CA THR A 752 16.59 -15.79 25.35
C THR A 752 16.74 -15.21 23.94
N ALA A 753 16.74 -13.89 23.79
CA ALA A 753 16.89 -13.29 22.46
C ALA A 753 18.26 -13.63 21.83
N ILE A 754 19.34 -13.37 22.56
CA ILE A 754 20.71 -13.74 22.17
C ILE A 754 21.43 -14.41 23.33
N ASN A 755 21.97 -15.60 23.10
CA ASN A 755 22.92 -16.26 23.99
C ASN A 755 24.30 -16.29 23.34
N THR A 756 25.37 -16.05 24.11
CA THR A 756 26.72 -16.01 23.56
C THR A 756 27.82 -16.50 24.51
N VAL A 757 28.77 -17.25 23.95
CA VAL A 757 29.97 -17.77 24.61
C VAL A 757 31.19 -17.54 23.70
N GLY A 758 32.10 -16.64 24.09
CA GLY A 758 33.35 -16.38 23.36
C GLY A 758 33.20 -15.66 22.02
N SER A 759 32.10 -14.93 21.81
CA SER A 759 31.82 -14.19 20.56
C SER A 759 32.01 -12.68 20.72
N SER A 760 32.07 -11.96 19.60
CA SER A 760 32.02 -10.49 19.56
C SER A 760 30.71 -10.00 18.95
N ILE A 761 29.90 -9.24 19.67
CA ILE A 761 28.57 -8.80 19.24
C ILE A 761 28.49 -7.28 19.25
N THR A 762 28.07 -6.70 18.14
CA THR A 762 27.75 -5.27 18.01
C THR A 762 26.27 -5.10 17.65
N ILE A 763 25.56 -4.28 18.41
CA ILE A 763 24.13 -3.97 18.19
C ILE A 763 23.97 -2.46 18.07
N SER A 764 23.55 -1.99 16.90
CA SER A 764 23.25 -0.57 16.64
C SER A 764 21.75 -0.29 16.45
N GLY A 765 20.92 -1.33 16.34
CA GLY A 765 19.47 -1.21 16.19
C GLY A 765 18.75 -2.56 16.20
N GLY A 766 17.42 -2.53 16.03
CA GLY A 766 16.56 -3.72 16.07
C GLY A 766 15.70 -3.84 17.34
N THR A 767 14.87 -4.88 17.38
CA THR A 767 13.92 -5.19 18.45
C THR A 767 14.28 -6.55 19.05
N PHE A 768 14.43 -6.62 20.37
CA PHE A 768 14.84 -7.85 21.06
C PHE A 768 13.85 -8.20 22.17
N ASP A 769 13.18 -9.34 22.03
CA ASP A 769 12.15 -9.80 22.96
C ASP A 769 12.52 -11.14 23.59
N SER A 770 13.00 -11.07 24.85
CA SER A 770 13.17 -12.24 25.70
C SER A 770 11.84 -12.63 26.35
N THR A 771 11.48 -13.91 26.30
CA THR A 771 10.24 -14.43 26.92
C THR A 771 10.49 -15.06 28.29
N THR A 772 11.75 -15.30 28.67
CA THR A 772 12.13 -15.72 30.02
C THR A 772 12.13 -14.54 30.99
N ALA A 773 11.94 -14.82 32.29
CA ALA A 773 11.95 -13.82 33.36
C ALA A 773 13.37 -13.33 33.72
N ASP A 774 14.40 -13.96 33.13
CA ASP A 774 15.78 -13.57 33.32
C ASP A 774 16.04 -12.23 32.63
N LYS A 775 16.54 -11.26 33.40
CA LYS A 775 16.60 -9.84 33.03
C LYS A 775 17.70 -9.51 31.99
N GLU A 776 18.38 -10.50 31.44
CA GLU A 776 19.55 -10.26 30.59
C GLU A 776 19.13 -10.18 29.12
N VAL A 777 19.45 -9.04 28.51
CA VAL A 777 19.15 -8.74 27.11
C VAL A 777 20.00 -9.59 26.15
N VAL A 778 21.30 -9.70 26.45
CA VAL A 778 22.25 -10.62 25.82
C VAL A 778 22.86 -11.47 26.93
N ALA A 779 22.58 -12.77 26.96
CA ALA A 779 23.14 -13.67 27.97
C ALA A 779 24.59 -14.03 27.60
N ALA A 780 25.56 -13.48 28.33
CA ALA A 780 26.98 -13.67 28.05
C ALA A 780 27.70 -14.45 29.16
N THR A 781 28.25 -15.62 28.83
CA THR A 781 29.07 -16.39 29.79
C THR A 781 30.52 -15.87 29.80
N THR A 782 31.04 -15.50 30.98
CA THR A 782 32.26 -14.68 31.16
C THR A 782 33.56 -15.33 30.67
N GLY A 783 34.46 -14.50 30.11
CA GLY A 783 35.90 -14.78 29.92
C GLY A 783 36.51 -14.26 28.61
N SER A 784 35.75 -14.26 27.51
CA SER A 784 36.23 -13.85 26.17
C SER A 784 35.16 -13.21 25.27
N THR A 785 33.94 -13.00 25.77
CA THR A 785 32.84 -12.39 25.00
C THR A 785 32.92 -10.87 25.06
N THR A 786 32.79 -10.19 23.92
CA THR A 786 32.66 -8.72 23.85
C THR A 786 31.27 -8.35 23.33
N VAL A 787 30.54 -7.51 24.08
CA VAL A 787 29.21 -7.02 23.70
C VAL A 787 29.25 -5.49 23.67
N ALA A 788 28.85 -4.89 22.55
CA ALA A 788 28.81 -3.44 22.36
C ALA A 788 27.45 -3.00 21.80
N ILE A 789 26.60 -2.44 22.65
CA ILE A 789 25.25 -1.96 22.30
C ILE A 789 25.25 -0.44 22.21
N SER A 790 24.95 0.11 21.02
CA SER A 790 24.85 1.55 20.73
C SER A 790 23.46 1.98 20.25
N GLY A 791 22.51 1.04 20.12
CA GLY A 791 21.10 1.32 19.84
C GLY A 791 20.23 0.07 19.91
N GLY A 792 18.94 0.22 19.61
CA GLY A 792 17.95 -0.86 19.64
C GLY A 792 16.88 -0.68 20.71
N SER A 793 15.88 -1.54 20.67
CA SER A 793 14.73 -1.54 21.58
C SER A 793 14.64 -2.91 22.27
N PHE A 794 14.62 -2.91 23.60
CA PHE A 794 14.78 -4.10 24.43
C PHE A 794 13.64 -4.25 25.45
N LYS A 795 13.19 -5.48 25.66
CA LYS A 795 12.14 -5.78 26.66
C LYS A 795 12.61 -5.65 28.11
N HIS A 796 13.90 -5.82 28.35
CA HIS A 796 14.55 -5.66 29.64
C HIS A 796 15.64 -4.59 29.56
N GLU A 797 15.99 -4.00 30.71
CA GLU A 797 17.01 -2.96 30.80
C GLU A 797 18.37 -3.49 30.34
N VAL A 798 19.07 -2.70 29.52
CA VAL A 798 20.41 -3.06 29.02
C VAL A 798 21.42 -2.86 30.15
N PRO A 799 22.19 -3.90 30.55
CA PRO A 799 23.27 -3.72 31.51
C PRO A 799 24.32 -2.73 31.00
N LYS A 800 24.73 -1.77 31.84
CA LYS A 800 25.73 -0.75 31.46
C LYS A 800 27.04 -1.34 30.92
N VAL A 801 27.44 -2.52 31.41
CA VAL A 801 28.64 -3.24 30.95
C VAL A 801 28.55 -3.78 29.51
N GLN A 802 27.33 -3.86 28.96
CA GLN A 802 27.08 -4.29 27.58
C GLN A 802 26.89 -3.10 26.62
N CYS A 803 26.82 -1.86 27.15
CA CYS A 803 26.75 -0.66 26.33
C CYS A 803 28.10 -0.43 25.64
N ALA A 804 28.05 0.04 24.40
CA ALA A 804 29.24 0.52 23.70
C ALA A 804 29.84 1.73 24.43
N ASP A 805 31.15 1.93 24.25
CA ASP A 805 31.83 3.11 24.77
C ASP A 805 31.13 4.39 24.31
N GLY A 806 30.85 5.30 25.24
CA GLY A 806 30.10 6.53 24.95
C GLY A 806 28.57 6.38 24.96
N TYR A 807 28.00 5.24 25.37
CA TYR A 807 26.53 5.03 25.45
C TYR A 807 26.06 4.62 26.84
N VAL A 808 24.85 5.00 27.26
CA VAL A 808 24.22 4.65 28.55
C VAL A 808 22.82 4.04 28.37
N PRO A 809 22.36 3.15 29.25
CA PRO A 809 20.98 2.66 29.24
C PRO A 809 19.96 3.77 29.50
N CYS A 810 18.84 3.75 28.79
CA CYS A 810 17.73 4.67 28.97
C CYS A 810 16.37 3.97 28.70
N ALA A 811 15.26 4.64 29.00
CA ALA A 811 13.94 4.18 28.54
C ALA A 811 13.81 4.42 27.03
N ASP A 812 13.15 3.51 26.32
CA ASP A 812 12.91 3.71 24.89
C ASP A 812 11.87 4.83 24.66
N ALA A 813 12.35 5.97 24.16
CA ALA A 813 11.52 7.13 23.87
C ALA A 813 10.47 6.87 22.77
N LYS A 814 10.72 5.91 21.86
CA LYS A 814 9.81 5.56 20.77
C LYS A 814 8.76 4.53 21.18
N ASN A 815 9.09 3.65 22.13
CA ASN A 815 8.23 2.55 22.56
C ASN A 815 8.05 2.56 24.09
N PRO A 816 7.02 3.24 24.63
CA PRO A 816 6.77 3.30 26.06
C PRO A 816 6.68 1.90 26.71
N GLY A 817 7.44 1.70 27.79
CA GLY A 817 7.52 0.42 28.49
C GLY A 817 8.66 -0.51 28.05
N ARG A 818 9.50 -0.07 27.09
CA ARG A 818 10.73 -0.75 26.68
C ARG A 818 11.97 0.07 27.04
N PHE A 819 13.15 -0.53 26.84
CA PHE A 819 14.46 0.03 27.17
C PHE A 819 15.30 0.23 25.90
N SER A 820 16.25 1.16 25.96
CA SER A 820 17.18 1.48 24.87
C SER A 820 18.54 1.91 25.43
N VAL A 821 19.43 2.37 24.56
CA VAL A 821 20.68 3.05 24.92
C VAL A 821 20.79 4.35 24.13
N GLU A 822 21.44 5.35 24.71
CA GLU A 822 21.67 6.66 24.08
C GLU A 822 23.13 7.13 24.25
N PRO A 823 23.65 7.97 23.34
CA PRO A 823 24.97 8.58 23.50
C PRO A 823 25.06 9.40 24.78
N ILE A 824 26.20 9.33 25.46
CA ILE A 824 26.55 10.20 26.59
C ILE A 824 26.69 11.62 26.05
N SER A 825 25.78 12.51 26.44
CA SER A 825 25.90 13.95 26.18
C SER A 825 27.11 14.51 26.94
N GLU A 826 28.05 15.18 26.25
CA GLU A 826 29.16 15.86 26.93
C GLU A 826 28.62 16.86 27.96
N PRO A 827 29.16 16.92 29.18
CA PRO A 827 28.65 17.84 30.19
C PRO A 827 28.96 19.30 29.83
N VAL A 828 28.02 20.20 30.12
CA VAL A 828 28.18 21.66 29.97
C VAL A 828 28.56 22.34 31.29
N ALA A 829 28.23 21.72 32.43
CA ALA A 829 28.46 22.31 33.76
C ALA A 829 28.78 21.24 34.83
N ARG A 830 29.51 21.64 35.87
CA ARG A 830 29.74 20.87 37.10
C ARG A 830 29.07 21.56 38.28
N ALA A 831 28.47 20.80 39.19
CA ALA A 831 27.85 21.33 40.40
C ALA A 831 28.56 20.87 41.67
N GLU A 832 28.72 21.77 42.63
CA GLU A 832 29.23 21.53 43.98
C GLU A 832 28.18 22.05 44.97
N ASP A 833 27.93 21.33 46.07
CA ASP A 833 27.04 21.85 47.13
C ASP A 833 27.71 22.93 48.00
N ALA A 834 26.97 23.46 48.97
CA ALA A 834 27.45 24.51 49.88
C ALA A 834 28.67 24.10 50.73
N LEU A 835 28.97 22.80 50.84
CA LEU A 835 30.15 22.28 51.55
C LEU A 835 31.32 22.00 50.59
N GLY A 836 31.16 22.26 49.28
CA GLY A 836 32.14 21.97 48.25
C GLY A 836 32.17 20.50 47.81
N VAL A 837 31.12 19.72 48.10
CA VAL A 837 31.04 18.32 47.65
C VAL A 837 30.58 18.29 46.19
N ASP A 838 31.39 17.65 45.33
CA ASP A 838 31.08 17.43 43.92
C ASP A 838 29.78 16.63 43.75
N LYS A 839 28.82 17.18 43.00
CA LYS A 839 27.55 16.56 42.63
C LYS A 839 27.56 15.95 41.23
N GLY A 840 28.71 15.98 40.56
CA GLY A 840 28.90 15.47 39.23
C GLY A 840 28.75 16.54 38.15
N THR A 841 28.71 16.07 36.91
CA THR A 841 28.63 16.89 35.71
C THR A 841 27.28 16.71 35.03
N PHE A 842 26.79 17.78 34.38
CA PHE A 842 25.42 17.87 33.87
C PHE A 842 25.40 18.35 32.42
N SER A 843 24.43 17.86 31.65
CA SER A 843 24.24 18.20 30.24
C SER A 843 23.53 19.54 30.01
N THR A 844 22.88 20.11 31.05
CA THR A 844 22.32 21.47 31.04
C THR A 844 22.79 22.27 32.25
N VAL A 845 22.90 23.59 32.08
CA VAL A 845 23.22 24.50 33.20
C VAL A 845 22.09 24.50 34.25
N GLN A 846 20.83 24.34 33.84
CA GLN A 846 19.69 24.34 34.75
C GLN A 846 19.68 23.12 35.69
N ASP A 847 20.05 21.94 35.21
CA ASP A 847 20.15 20.74 36.03
C ASP A 847 21.30 20.83 37.03
N ALA A 848 22.44 21.41 36.62
CA ALA A 848 23.55 21.71 37.54
C ALA A 848 23.11 22.66 38.66
N ILE A 849 22.34 23.72 38.34
CA ILE A 849 21.76 24.64 39.35
C ILE A 849 20.81 23.91 40.31
N ASN A 850 20.01 22.97 39.79
CA ASN A 850 19.11 22.16 40.62
C ASN A 850 19.89 21.23 41.56
N ALA A 851 20.98 20.62 41.09
CA ALA A 851 21.82 19.72 41.86
C ALA A 851 22.69 20.42 42.91
N ALA A 852 23.24 21.61 42.61
CA ALA A 852 24.07 22.39 43.52
C ALA A 852 23.32 22.82 44.80
N GLY A 853 22.01 23.04 44.71
CA GLY A 853 21.18 23.45 45.85
C GLY A 853 21.48 24.87 46.36
N LEU A 854 20.95 25.22 47.55
CA LEU A 854 21.14 26.53 48.18
C LEU A 854 22.59 26.67 48.69
N GLY A 855 23.26 27.76 48.32
CA GLY A 855 24.63 28.07 48.72
C GLY A 855 25.71 27.31 47.95
N GLY A 856 25.34 26.48 46.95
CA GLY A 856 26.28 25.72 46.13
C GLY A 856 27.01 26.56 45.08
N LYS A 857 27.82 25.88 44.25
CA LYS A 857 28.58 26.46 43.13
C LYS A 857 28.30 25.69 41.85
N VAL A 858 28.06 26.41 40.75
CA VAL A 858 27.99 25.86 39.40
C VAL A 858 29.14 26.43 38.58
N THR A 859 29.93 25.55 37.96
CA THR A 859 31.06 25.92 37.10
C THR A 859 30.77 25.47 35.66
N LEU A 860 30.82 26.38 34.69
CA LEU A 860 30.70 26.03 33.27
C LEU A 860 31.98 25.31 32.81
N LEU A 861 31.81 24.30 31.96
CA LEU A 861 32.92 23.48 31.44
C LEU A 861 33.26 23.81 29.98
N ARG A 862 32.33 24.42 29.24
CA ARG A 862 32.47 24.79 27.82
C ARG A 862 31.43 25.83 27.40
N ASP A 863 31.71 26.54 26.32
CA ASP A 863 30.75 27.43 25.66
C ASP A 863 29.49 26.65 25.24
N ASN A 864 28.31 27.21 25.51
CA ASN A 864 27.02 26.60 25.19
C ASN A 864 25.94 27.67 24.95
N GLY A 865 24.80 27.27 24.41
CA GLY A 865 23.67 28.16 24.09
C GLY A 865 22.58 28.19 25.16
N ASP A 866 22.84 27.73 26.38
CA ASP A 866 21.81 27.46 27.38
C ASP A 866 21.19 28.74 27.96
N TYR A 867 19.99 28.55 28.49
CA TYR A 867 19.24 29.52 29.28
C TYR A 867 19.10 28.95 30.69
N ALA A 868 19.34 29.78 31.70
CA ALA A 868 19.22 29.34 33.09
C ALA A 868 18.52 30.39 33.97
N THR A 869 17.77 29.90 34.95
CA THR A 869 17.13 30.72 35.98
C THR A 869 17.63 30.35 37.36
N VAL A 870 18.07 31.37 38.11
CA VAL A 870 18.58 31.24 39.47
C VAL A 870 17.63 31.91 40.45
N SER A 871 16.91 31.10 41.21
CA SER A 871 15.93 31.57 42.22
C SER A 871 16.41 31.43 43.66
N ARG A 872 17.67 31.07 43.87
CA ARG A 872 18.29 30.86 45.20
C ARG A 872 19.71 31.43 45.23
N SER A 873 20.24 31.69 46.43
CA SER A 873 21.64 32.12 46.57
C SER A 873 22.57 30.99 46.15
N ILE A 874 23.45 31.28 45.19
CA ILE A 874 24.40 30.34 44.58
C ILE A 874 25.56 31.14 43.97
N VAL A 875 26.67 30.45 43.68
CA VAL A 875 27.77 30.97 42.86
C VAL A 875 27.67 30.41 41.44
N ILE A 876 27.64 31.28 40.43
CA ILE A 876 27.76 30.94 39.02
C ILE A 876 29.14 31.37 38.54
N ASP A 877 30.01 30.40 38.27
CA ASP A 877 31.35 30.61 37.74
C ASP A 877 31.38 30.20 36.27
N GLY A 878 31.49 31.18 35.38
CA GLY A 878 31.58 30.94 33.95
C GLY A 878 32.91 30.33 33.53
N ALA A 879 33.96 30.42 34.36
CA ALA A 879 35.32 29.96 34.03
C ALA A 879 35.85 30.47 32.66
N GLY A 880 35.35 31.62 32.19
CA GLY A 880 35.66 32.21 30.88
C GLY A 880 34.78 31.72 29.73
N CYS A 881 33.88 30.76 29.96
CA CYS A 881 32.96 30.22 28.97
C CYS A 881 31.74 31.11 28.74
N ARG A 882 31.14 30.96 27.55
CA ARG A 882 29.93 31.65 27.10
C ARG A 882 28.66 30.82 27.32
N MET A 883 27.60 31.48 27.79
CA MET A 883 26.22 31.00 27.72
C MET A 883 25.33 32.01 27.00
N LYS A 884 24.06 31.65 26.74
CA LYS A 884 23.12 32.59 26.11
C LYS A 884 22.56 33.57 27.12
N ASN A 885 21.64 33.14 27.99
CA ASN A 885 20.97 34.05 28.94
C ASN A 885 20.95 33.50 30.37
N LEU A 886 21.22 34.39 31.34
CA LEU A 886 21.08 34.09 32.76
C LEU A 886 20.05 35.03 33.41
N THR A 887 19.02 34.44 34.04
CA THR A 887 18.01 35.20 34.79
C THR A 887 18.19 35.00 36.30
N VAL A 888 18.40 36.09 37.02
CA VAL A 888 18.55 36.12 38.49
C VAL A 888 17.23 36.59 39.11
N MET A 889 16.64 35.74 39.95
CA MET A 889 15.39 36.00 40.68
C MET A 889 15.56 35.92 42.21
N SER A 890 16.75 35.59 42.69
CA SER A 890 17.01 35.40 44.13
C SER A 890 17.13 36.72 44.88
N ILE A 891 16.40 36.86 45.98
CA ILE A 891 16.52 37.99 46.93
C ILE A 891 17.79 37.92 47.78
N ALA A 892 18.36 36.73 47.94
CA ALA A 892 19.66 36.50 48.56
C ALA A 892 20.73 36.53 47.46
N GLY A 893 21.83 37.27 47.67
CA GLY A 893 22.83 37.57 46.65
C GLY A 893 23.27 36.36 45.82
N VAL A 894 23.23 36.49 44.49
CA VAL A 894 23.81 35.54 43.53
C VAL A 894 25.14 36.10 43.07
N LYS A 895 26.20 35.33 43.28
CA LYS A 895 27.54 35.70 42.82
C LYS A 895 27.75 35.18 41.41
N ILE A 896 28.06 36.08 40.49
CA ILE A 896 28.36 35.75 39.09
C ILE A 896 29.81 36.16 38.85
N MET A 897 30.60 35.23 38.33
CA MET A 897 32.00 35.49 38.05
C MET A 897 32.53 34.83 36.80
N ASN A 898 33.46 35.52 36.13
CA ASN A 898 34.14 35.06 34.92
C ASN A 898 33.18 34.55 33.83
N LEU A 899 31.98 35.11 33.74
CA LEU A 899 30.93 34.64 32.84
C LEU A 899 30.89 35.46 31.56
N ARG A 900 30.77 34.78 30.42
CA ARG A 900 30.40 35.43 29.15
C ARG A 900 28.93 35.12 28.84
N ALA A 901 28.14 36.13 28.52
CA ALA A 901 26.72 35.94 28.22
C ALA A 901 26.20 36.96 27.21
N ASP A 902 25.16 36.59 26.47
CA ASP A 902 24.44 37.55 25.62
C ASP A 902 23.68 38.51 26.53
N THR A 903 22.84 37.98 27.42
CA THR A 903 22.05 38.79 28.34
C THR A 903 22.06 38.24 29.76
N VAL A 904 22.34 39.11 30.74
CA VAL A 904 22.08 38.82 32.17
C VAL A 904 20.94 39.70 32.64
N THR A 905 19.85 39.09 33.10
CA THR A 905 18.67 39.79 33.62
C THR A 905 18.57 39.61 35.12
N VAL A 906 18.57 40.72 35.87
CA VAL A 906 18.33 40.75 37.30
C VAL A 906 16.90 41.24 37.55
N SER A 907 16.05 40.35 38.06
CA SER A 907 14.62 40.59 38.27
C SER A 907 14.35 41.51 39.46
N ALA A 908 13.18 42.13 39.52
CA ALA A 908 12.78 43.01 40.62
C ALA A 908 12.96 42.34 42.00
N ASN A 909 13.52 43.09 42.96
CA ASN A 909 13.86 42.63 44.31
C ASN A 909 15.00 41.59 44.41
N ALA A 910 15.61 41.17 43.30
CA ALA A 910 16.77 40.29 43.33
C ALA A 910 18.06 41.03 43.71
N LYS A 911 19.08 40.27 44.10
CA LYS A 911 20.43 40.78 44.38
C LYS A 911 21.47 40.00 43.56
N ALA A 912 22.26 40.70 42.75
CA ALA A 912 23.37 40.13 41.98
C ALA A 912 24.70 40.82 42.35
N GLU A 913 25.75 40.01 42.50
CA GLU A 913 27.13 40.44 42.78
C GLU A 913 28.02 39.96 41.63
N LEU A 914 28.47 40.90 40.79
CA LEU A 914 29.26 40.65 39.58
C LEU A 914 30.74 40.93 39.86
N SER A 915 31.58 39.89 39.72
CA SER A 915 33.00 39.97 40.06
C SER A 915 33.88 39.17 39.09
N GLY A 916 35.14 39.58 38.91
CA GLY A 916 36.05 38.96 37.94
C GLY A 916 35.76 39.37 36.49
N GLU A 917 36.35 38.64 35.53
CA GLU A 917 36.29 39.00 34.10
C GLU A 917 34.95 38.60 33.46
N ASN A 918 33.87 39.32 33.79
CA ASN A 918 32.58 39.13 33.14
C ASN A 918 32.53 39.86 31.79
N VAL A 919 31.96 39.24 30.76
CA VAL A 919 31.77 39.86 29.43
C VAL A 919 30.33 39.67 28.98
N PHE A 920 29.53 40.73 29.05
CA PHE A 920 28.12 40.67 28.64
C PHE A 920 27.80 41.61 27.48
N THR A 921 26.94 41.14 26.57
CA THR A 921 26.38 42.05 25.56
C THR A 921 25.38 42.99 26.21
N GLU A 922 24.49 42.49 27.06
CA GLU A 922 23.51 43.32 27.76
C GLU A 922 23.31 42.89 29.23
N LEU A 923 23.33 43.87 30.14
CA LEU A 923 22.96 43.69 31.56
C LEU A 923 21.66 44.45 31.85
N VAL A 924 20.58 43.72 32.16
CA VAL A 924 19.25 44.29 32.44
C VAL A 924 18.95 44.26 33.93
N ASN A 925 18.74 45.41 34.57
CA ASN A 925 18.37 45.51 36.00
C ASN A 925 16.94 46.05 36.18
N ASN A 926 15.98 45.14 36.40
CA ASN A 926 14.57 45.46 36.52
C ASN A 926 14.17 45.86 37.96
N GLY A 927 14.81 46.88 38.53
CA GLY A 927 14.49 47.39 39.87
C GLY A 927 15.13 46.61 41.02
N ALA A 928 16.26 45.95 40.78
CA ALA A 928 17.02 45.17 41.75
C ALA A 928 18.29 45.89 42.23
N ARG A 929 19.00 45.28 43.20
CA ARG A 929 20.33 45.72 43.63
C ARG A 929 21.40 44.93 42.88
N CYS A 930 22.22 45.62 42.10
CA CYS A 930 23.31 45.03 41.32
C CYS A 930 24.65 45.67 41.71
N GLU A 931 25.57 44.87 42.22
CA GLU A 931 26.93 45.29 42.57
C GLU A 931 27.89 44.80 41.48
N ILE A 932 28.64 45.72 40.87
CA ILE A 932 29.53 45.47 39.72
C ILE A 932 30.94 45.86 40.11
N ILE A 933 31.82 44.86 40.21
CA ILE A 933 33.21 45.06 40.65
C ILE A 933 34.15 45.26 39.46
N ASP A 934 33.98 44.46 38.39
CA ASP A 934 34.80 44.52 37.17
C ASP A 934 34.05 43.84 35.99
N GLY A 935 34.50 44.05 34.75
CA GLY A 935 34.01 43.38 33.53
C GLY A 935 33.92 44.27 32.28
N ARG A 936 33.45 43.69 31.17
CA ARG A 936 33.18 44.34 29.88
C ARG A 936 31.68 44.25 29.55
N TYR A 937 31.01 45.37 29.36
CA TYR A 937 29.56 45.43 29.18
C TYR A 937 29.19 46.32 27.98
N LEU A 938 28.57 45.78 26.93
CA LEU A 938 28.21 46.62 25.75
C LEU A 938 27.02 47.53 26.05
N SER A 939 26.03 47.05 26.80
CA SER A 939 24.95 47.88 27.33
C SER A 939 24.55 47.47 28.75
N HIS A 940 24.17 48.45 29.55
CA HIS A 940 23.44 48.26 30.80
C HIS A 940 22.13 49.06 30.71
N THR A 941 21.02 48.42 31.04
CA THR A 941 19.67 49.02 30.91
C THR A 941 18.81 48.63 32.12
N GLY A 942 17.85 49.49 32.47
CA GLY A 942 16.91 49.26 33.57
C GLY A 942 16.88 50.39 34.60
N SER A 943 16.01 50.26 35.60
CA SER A 943 15.75 51.31 36.60
C SER A 943 16.16 50.91 38.04
N GLY A 944 17.04 49.91 38.18
CA GLY A 944 17.50 49.41 39.47
C GLY A 944 18.63 50.21 40.10
N THR A 945 19.03 49.82 41.31
CA THR A 945 20.18 50.41 42.01
C THR A 945 21.47 49.71 41.58
N TYR A 946 22.40 50.46 41.03
CA TYR A 946 23.73 50.00 40.65
C TYR A 946 24.77 50.51 41.65
N ALA A 947 25.76 49.67 41.94
CA ALA A 947 26.98 50.05 42.65
C ALA A 947 28.18 49.56 41.83
N ILE A 948 28.90 50.48 41.18
CA ILE A 948 29.97 50.15 40.23
C ILE A 948 31.33 50.58 40.80
N SER A 949 32.28 49.64 40.91
CA SER A 949 33.63 49.88 41.42
C SER A 949 34.77 49.48 40.46
N GLY A 950 34.47 49.35 39.15
CA GLY A 950 35.45 49.04 38.10
C GLY A 950 34.79 48.54 36.79
N GLY A 951 35.59 48.35 35.74
CA GLY A 951 35.16 47.79 34.43
C GLY A 951 35.11 48.79 33.26
N VAL A 952 34.86 48.27 32.05
CA VAL A 952 34.69 49.06 30.80
C VAL A 952 33.29 48.83 30.20
N PHE A 953 32.71 49.91 29.66
CA PHE A 953 31.29 49.99 29.29
C PHE A 953 31.12 50.56 27.87
N GLY A 954 30.15 50.01 27.13
CA GLY A 954 29.74 50.46 25.80
C GLY A 954 28.94 51.76 25.81
N ASN A 955 28.20 52.00 26.90
CA ASN A 955 27.37 53.18 27.13
C ASN A 955 27.91 54.03 28.30
N GLU A 956 27.50 55.30 28.36
CA GLU A 956 27.93 56.24 29.39
C GLU A 956 27.43 55.80 30.77
N VAL A 957 28.35 55.68 31.73
CA VAL A 957 28.04 55.41 33.15
C VAL A 957 27.81 56.74 33.87
N THR A 958 26.74 56.85 34.65
CA THR A 958 26.45 58.08 35.41
C THR A 958 27.16 58.09 36.77
N GLN A 959 27.38 59.28 37.32
CA GLN A 959 28.00 59.43 38.64
C GLN A 959 27.15 58.79 39.76
N ASP A 960 25.83 58.73 39.59
CA ASP A 960 24.90 58.11 40.55
C ASP A 960 25.00 56.56 40.52
N GLU A 961 25.33 55.97 39.37
CA GLU A 961 25.60 54.52 39.24
C GLU A 961 26.96 54.14 39.86
N CYS A 962 27.90 55.09 39.99
CA CYS A 962 29.19 54.94 40.68
C CYS A 962 29.10 55.06 42.22
N ALA A 963 27.93 54.83 42.83
CA ALA A 963 27.73 55.00 44.27
C ALA A 963 28.61 54.04 45.12
N LEU A 964 29.25 54.60 46.17
CA LEU A 964 30.08 53.88 47.14
C LEU A 964 29.31 52.76 47.85
N VAL A 965 29.87 51.54 47.87
CA VAL A 965 29.41 50.43 48.70
C VAL A 965 29.59 50.81 50.18
N PRO A 966 28.52 50.94 51.00
CA PRO A 966 28.69 51.13 52.43
C PRO A 966 29.19 49.83 53.05
N VAL A 967 30.42 49.82 53.56
CA VAL A 967 30.89 48.72 54.41
C VAL A 967 30.19 48.85 55.77
N THR A 968 29.03 48.24 55.90
CA THR A 968 28.35 48.07 57.18
C THR A 968 29.15 47.10 58.06
N GLY A 969 30.06 47.64 58.86
CA GLY A 969 30.87 46.87 59.81
C GLY A 969 31.80 47.75 60.64
N LYS A 970 31.37 48.04 61.88
CA LYS A 970 32.09 48.61 63.04
C LYS A 970 33.59 48.97 62.83
N LEU A 971 33.89 50.27 62.75
CA LEU A 971 35.24 50.85 62.67
C LEU A 971 35.99 50.71 64.01
N THR A 972 37.08 49.95 64.02
CA THR A 972 38.14 50.03 65.04
C THR A 972 39.49 49.94 64.35
N GLY A 973 40.19 51.07 64.25
CA GLY A 973 41.60 51.17 63.85
C GLY A 973 41.83 51.16 62.33
N THR A 974 42.52 52.20 61.84
CA THR A 974 42.89 52.52 60.45
C THR A 974 41.73 52.87 59.51
N ALA A 975 41.71 54.12 59.07
CA ALA A 975 40.68 54.70 58.22
C ALA A 975 40.53 53.91 56.90
N ALA A 976 39.32 53.44 56.65
CA ALA A 976 38.92 52.95 55.34
C ALA A 976 39.04 54.11 54.33
N SER A 977 39.85 53.93 53.29
CA SER A 977 39.84 54.81 52.13
C SER A 977 38.47 54.69 51.45
N LEU A 978 37.58 55.65 51.69
CA LEU A 978 36.38 55.87 50.89
C LEU A 978 36.80 56.44 49.53
N THR A 979 37.35 55.57 48.68
CA THR A 979 37.78 55.89 47.32
C THR A 979 36.53 56.05 46.45
N LYS A 980 36.22 57.28 46.04
CA LYS A 980 35.05 57.56 45.19
C LYS A 980 35.42 57.33 43.72
N TYR A 981 34.61 56.56 43.01
CA TYR A 981 34.79 56.27 41.59
C TYR A 981 34.03 57.29 40.74
N THR A 982 34.59 57.64 39.58
CA THR A 982 33.98 58.57 38.63
C THR A 982 33.98 58.01 37.21
N PRO A 983 32.94 58.27 36.40
CA PRO A 983 32.94 57.94 34.99
C PRO A 983 34.07 58.66 34.23
N ALA A 984 34.74 57.95 33.33
CA ALA A 984 35.79 58.47 32.47
C ALA A 984 35.70 57.84 31.06
N LEU A 985 36.39 58.42 30.09
CA LEU A 985 36.54 57.81 28.76
C LEU A 985 37.59 56.71 28.80
N ASN A 986 37.29 55.55 28.22
CA ASN A 986 38.25 54.46 28.12
C ASN A 986 39.38 54.84 27.16
N THR A 987 40.61 54.89 27.67
CA THR A 987 41.80 55.23 26.90
C THR A 987 42.57 54.01 26.38
N ASP A 988 42.17 52.79 26.76
CA ASP A 988 42.86 51.56 26.36
C ASP A 988 42.71 51.34 24.83
N PRO A 989 43.81 51.28 24.07
CA PRO A 989 43.78 51.10 22.62
C PRO A 989 43.04 49.84 22.15
N GLU A 990 43.01 48.76 22.93
CA GLU A 990 42.41 47.49 22.54
C GLU A 990 40.89 47.44 22.76
N THR A 991 40.37 48.25 23.69
CA THR A 991 38.96 48.15 24.11
C THR A 991 38.14 49.42 23.90
N LYS A 992 38.78 50.59 23.72
CA LYS A 992 38.10 51.90 23.58
C LYS A 992 37.07 51.99 22.45
N ASP A 993 37.24 51.25 21.34
CA ASP A 993 36.34 51.33 20.19
C ASP A 993 35.04 50.56 20.43
N ALA A 994 35.10 49.47 21.20
CA ALA A 994 33.93 48.66 21.56
C ALA A 994 33.32 49.05 22.92
N TYR A 995 34.13 49.58 23.84
CA TYR A 995 33.75 49.99 25.19
C TYR A 995 34.35 51.38 25.49
N PRO A 996 33.73 52.48 25.03
CA PRO A 996 34.30 53.83 25.09
C PRO A 996 34.28 54.46 26.49
N TYR A 997 33.60 53.87 27.47
CA TYR A 997 33.51 54.40 28.83
C TYR A 997 34.19 53.47 29.85
N THR A 998 34.76 54.04 30.90
CA THR A 998 35.41 53.33 32.00
C THR A 998 35.11 54.02 33.33
N VAL A 999 35.47 53.39 34.43
CA VAL A 999 35.31 53.94 35.78
C VAL A 999 36.68 54.06 36.44
N GLU A 1000 37.09 55.28 36.80
CA GLU A 1000 38.40 55.59 37.39
C GLU A 1000 38.29 56.08 38.84
N VAL A 1001 39.41 56.02 39.56
CA VAL A 1001 39.53 56.46 40.96
C VAL A 1001 39.83 57.96 41.04
N ALA A 1002 39.02 58.73 41.77
CA ALA A 1002 39.29 60.16 42.01
C ALA A 1002 40.43 60.36 43.04
N PRO A 1003 41.38 61.28 42.82
CA PRO A 1003 42.47 61.57 43.75
C PRO A 1003 41.98 62.32 45.01
N ALA A 1004 42.44 61.92 46.21
CA ALA A 1004 42.05 62.54 47.48
C ALA A 1004 42.94 63.77 47.85
N PRO A 1005 42.38 64.83 48.48
CA PRO A 1005 43.14 65.99 48.98
C PRO A 1005 44.10 65.66 50.15
N ARG A 1006 45.10 66.52 50.39
CA ARG A 1006 46.21 66.34 51.35
C ARG A 1006 46.42 67.54 52.29
N ILE A 1007 46.94 67.25 53.50
CA ILE A 1007 47.54 68.27 54.39
C ILE A 1007 48.97 68.53 53.90
N THR A 1008 49.26 69.77 53.51
CA THR A 1008 50.53 70.18 52.90
C THR A 1008 51.54 70.72 53.90
N GLY A 1009 51.14 71.13 55.10
CA GLY A 1009 52.08 71.56 56.15
C GLY A 1009 51.44 72.04 57.46
N ILE A 1010 52.25 72.28 58.49
CA ILE A 1010 51.82 72.90 59.77
C ILE A 1010 52.84 73.93 60.32
N SER A 1011 52.39 74.94 61.08
CA SER A 1011 53.24 76.02 61.60
C SER A 1011 53.94 75.66 62.93
N ASN A 1012 55.28 75.73 62.95
CA ASN A 1012 56.22 75.43 64.07
C ASN A 1012 56.20 73.97 64.56
N ASN A 1013 57.39 73.39 64.78
CA ASN A 1013 57.66 71.98 65.15
C ASN A 1013 56.51 71.31 65.92
N ALA A 1014 56.15 70.07 65.55
CA ALA A 1014 55.05 69.22 66.03
C ALA A 1014 55.02 68.91 67.56
N TYR A 1015 55.62 69.77 68.38
CA TYR A 1015 55.68 69.75 69.82
C TYR A 1015 55.30 71.13 70.39
N PHE A 1016 54.17 71.19 71.08
CA PHE A 1016 53.68 72.38 71.77
C PHE A 1016 54.00 72.31 73.27
N GLN A 1017 54.73 73.32 73.76
CA GLN A 1017 55.00 73.42 75.20
C GLN A 1017 53.72 73.85 75.95
N LYS A 1018 53.31 73.04 76.93
CA LYS A 1018 52.19 73.27 77.84
C LYS A 1018 52.40 74.59 78.58
N GLY A 1019 51.44 75.51 78.43
CA GLY A 1019 51.48 76.85 79.03
C GLY A 1019 52.07 77.97 78.16
N SER A 1020 52.54 77.67 76.94
CA SER A 1020 53.09 78.67 76.00
C SER A 1020 52.02 79.53 75.32
N SER A 1021 52.42 80.63 74.65
CA SER A 1021 51.51 81.55 73.97
C SER A 1021 51.22 81.24 72.48
N SER A 1022 51.69 80.10 71.95
CA SER A 1022 51.70 79.79 70.50
C SER A 1022 50.37 79.22 69.94
N THR A 1023 50.08 79.47 68.66
CA THR A 1023 48.97 78.89 67.87
C THR A 1023 49.47 77.78 66.92
N LEU A 1024 48.58 76.90 66.45
CA LEU A 1024 48.89 75.85 65.46
C LEU A 1024 48.12 76.10 64.15
N THR A 1025 48.80 76.33 63.05
CA THR A 1025 48.20 76.50 61.71
C THR A 1025 48.47 75.26 60.84
N ILE A 1026 47.49 74.85 60.03
CA ILE A 1026 47.50 73.68 59.16
C ILE A 1026 47.20 74.14 57.73
N TYR A 1027 48.05 73.77 56.77
CA TYR A 1027 47.92 74.07 55.35
C TYR A 1027 47.43 72.83 54.61
N THR A 1028 46.52 73.00 53.64
CA THR A 1028 45.98 71.92 52.80
C THR A 1028 46.19 72.23 51.31
N ASP A 1029 46.04 71.25 50.42
CA ASP A 1029 45.95 71.47 48.95
C ASP A 1029 44.50 71.35 48.43
N GLY A 1030 43.52 71.30 49.34
CA GLY A 1030 42.11 71.32 49.00
C GLY A 1030 41.58 72.75 48.91
N ASP A 1031 40.68 72.95 47.95
CA ASP A 1031 40.09 74.26 47.64
C ASP A 1031 39.28 74.78 48.84
N TYR A 1032 39.43 76.07 49.20
CA TYR A 1032 38.72 76.70 50.31
C TYR A 1032 37.21 76.51 50.22
N ASP A 1033 36.71 76.59 48.99
CA ASP A 1033 35.31 76.40 48.65
C ASP A 1033 34.79 74.99 48.99
N GLU A 1034 35.60 73.94 48.88
CA GLU A 1034 35.19 72.57 49.25
C GLU A 1034 34.96 72.39 50.75
N LEU A 1035 35.62 73.20 51.59
CA LEU A 1035 35.51 73.16 53.05
C LEU A 1035 34.47 74.13 53.63
N VAL A 1036 34.22 75.26 52.96
CA VAL A 1036 33.41 76.38 53.52
C VAL A 1036 32.02 76.52 52.89
N LYS A 1037 31.74 75.89 51.75
CA LYS A 1037 30.45 76.02 51.01
C LYS A 1037 29.16 75.68 51.78
N ALA A 1038 29.21 75.16 53.00
CA ALA A 1038 28.03 74.85 53.82
C ALA A 1038 27.74 75.83 54.98
N GLY A 1039 28.40 76.99 55.06
CA GLY A 1039 28.03 78.08 55.99
C GLY A 1039 28.15 77.77 57.49
N THR A 1040 28.68 76.60 57.87
CA THR A 1040 28.93 76.22 59.26
C THR A 1040 30.25 75.46 59.35
N ILE A 1041 31.30 76.12 59.84
CA ILE A 1041 32.68 75.62 59.99
C ILE A 1041 32.78 74.35 60.88
N TYR A 1042 31.70 73.98 61.59
CA TYR A 1042 31.67 73.10 62.76
C TYR A 1042 31.93 71.60 62.53
N ARG A 1043 32.09 71.09 61.29
CA ARG A 1043 32.22 69.64 61.01
C ARG A 1043 33.45 69.24 60.19
N CYS A 1044 34.28 70.18 59.76
CA CYS A 1044 35.33 69.88 58.79
C CYS A 1044 36.70 69.63 59.44
N LEU A 1045 36.80 69.77 60.76
CA LEU A 1045 38.05 69.55 61.51
C LEU A 1045 37.76 68.74 62.76
N HIS A 1046 38.46 67.62 62.90
CA HIS A 1046 38.41 66.78 64.09
C HIS A 1046 39.81 66.72 64.73
N VAL A 1047 39.89 66.79 66.06
CA VAL A 1047 41.15 66.62 66.80
C VAL A 1047 41.00 65.54 67.85
N TYR A 1048 41.67 64.43 67.62
CA TYR A 1048 41.54 63.25 68.46
C TYR A 1048 42.68 63.15 69.48
N ASN A 1049 42.39 62.67 70.69
CA ASN A 1049 43.42 62.18 71.60
C ASN A 1049 43.83 60.73 71.26
N ALA A 1050 44.81 60.20 71.97
CA ALA A 1050 45.26 58.79 71.85
C ALA A 1050 44.15 57.74 72.05
N ASN A 1051 42.97 58.11 72.58
CA ASN A 1051 41.82 57.22 72.75
C ASN A 1051 40.74 57.42 71.66
N GLY A 1052 41.01 58.21 70.61
CA GLY A 1052 40.11 58.43 69.48
C GLY A 1052 38.89 59.30 69.77
N THR A 1053 38.85 60.01 70.91
CA THR A 1053 37.74 60.94 71.21
C THR A 1053 38.02 62.28 70.53
N ASP A 1054 37.07 62.83 69.77
CA ASP A 1054 37.19 64.19 69.21
C ASP A 1054 37.04 65.23 70.32
N LEU A 1055 38.02 66.12 70.41
CA LEU A 1055 38.17 67.08 71.49
C LEU A 1055 38.03 68.53 71.05
N ILE A 1056 38.01 68.81 69.74
CA ILE A 1056 37.94 70.17 69.22
C ILE A 1056 36.51 70.65 69.02
N SER A 1057 36.34 71.94 69.23
CA SER A 1057 35.08 72.64 68.95
C SER A 1057 35.44 73.86 68.12
N SER A 1058 34.58 74.22 67.19
CA SER A 1058 34.74 75.35 66.26
C SER A 1058 35.13 76.69 66.89
N ARG A 1059 34.77 76.96 68.16
CA ARG A 1059 35.20 78.19 68.86
C ARG A 1059 36.71 78.28 69.11
N TYR A 1060 37.43 77.21 68.83
CA TYR A 1060 38.85 77.05 69.09
C TYR A 1060 39.69 76.93 67.81
N TYR A 1061 39.12 77.12 66.62
CA TYR A 1061 39.89 77.26 65.38
C TYR A 1061 39.21 78.18 64.38
N THR A 1062 39.98 78.72 63.44
CA THR A 1062 39.52 79.50 62.29
C THR A 1062 39.99 78.84 61.00
N VAL A 1063 39.27 79.07 59.89
CA VAL A 1063 39.68 78.64 58.54
C VAL A 1063 39.75 79.87 57.66
N GLU A 1064 40.90 80.09 57.05
CA GLU A 1064 41.23 81.23 56.21
C GLU A 1064 41.71 80.71 54.84
N GLU A 1065 41.53 81.52 53.80
CA GLU A 1065 42.03 81.23 52.45
C GLU A 1065 43.46 81.79 52.32
N ASP A 1066 44.39 80.99 51.80
CA ASP A 1066 45.73 81.50 51.46
C ASP A 1066 45.78 82.17 50.07
N ALA A 1067 46.95 82.69 49.71
CA ALA A 1067 47.14 83.39 48.44
C ALA A 1067 46.92 82.53 47.17
N ASN A 1068 46.79 81.20 47.30
CA ASN A 1068 46.57 80.27 46.21
C ASN A 1068 45.14 79.69 46.18
N GLY A 1069 44.25 80.15 47.06
CA GLY A 1069 42.87 79.65 47.16
C GLY A 1069 42.71 78.40 48.01
N TYR A 1070 43.77 77.91 48.66
CA TYR A 1070 43.69 76.72 49.50
C TYR A 1070 43.26 77.07 50.92
N ALA A 1071 42.58 76.11 51.57
CA ALA A 1071 42.18 76.28 52.96
C ALA A 1071 43.37 76.16 53.93
N VAL A 1072 43.44 77.12 54.84
CA VAL A 1072 44.40 77.19 55.96
C VAL A 1072 43.65 77.25 57.28
N ILE A 1073 43.96 76.32 58.19
CA ILE A 1073 43.20 76.12 59.43
C ILE A 1073 44.07 76.50 60.64
N THR A 1074 43.67 77.47 61.45
CA THR A 1074 44.42 77.90 62.65
C THR A 1074 43.69 77.56 63.94
N ILE A 1075 44.30 76.70 64.76
CA ILE A 1075 43.83 76.32 66.09
C ILE A 1075 44.30 77.35 67.14
N ALA A 1076 43.33 77.87 67.88
CA ALA A 1076 43.52 78.89 68.90
C ALA A 1076 44.33 78.40 70.10
N ASN A 1077 45.24 79.24 70.59
CA ASN A 1077 46.11 78.93 71.72
C ASN A 1077 45.34 78.54 73.01
N SER A 1078 44.18 79.17 73.26
CA SER A 1078 43.34 78.86 74.42
C SER A 1078 42.94 77.37 74.48
N PHE A 1079 42.83 76.71 73.33
CA PHE A 1079 42.55 75.28 73.22
C PHE A 1079 43.74 74.42 73.60
N LEU A 1080 44.93 74.76 73.10
CA LEU A 1080 46.15 73.97 73.29
C LEU A 1080 46.71 74.10 74.72
N ARG A 1081 46.62 75.31 75.33
CA ARG A 1081 47.18 75.63 76.65
C ARG A 1081 46.71 74.70 77.77
N ASN A 1082 45.46 74.28 77.73
CA ASN A 1082 44.81 73.53 78.81
C ASN A 1082 44.80 72.01 78.59
N ARG A 1083 45.46 71.51 77.54
CA ARG A 1083 45.45 70.08 77.23
C ARG A 1083 46.44 69.27 78.07
N PRO A 1084 46.07 68.04 78.46
CA PRO A 1084 47.01 67.09 79.03
C PRO A 1084 48.20 66.86 78.09
N THR A 1085 49.36 66.56 78.67
CA THR A 1085 50.53 66.16 77.89
C THR A 1085 50.26 64.82 77.21
N GLY A 1086 50.51 64.74 75.91
CA GLY A 1086 50.19 63.55 75.11
C GLY A 1086 50.25 63.82 73.61
N THR A 1087 50.00 62.77 72.83
CA THR A 1087 49.96 62.79 71.36
C THR A 1087 48.51 62.91 70.88
N TYR A 1088 48.30 63.69 69.83
CA TYR A 1088 47.00 63.99 69.24
C TYR A 1088 47.10 63.92 67.71
N SER A 1089 45.96 63.70 67.03
CA SER A 1089 45.86 63.73 65.56
C SER A 1089 44.78 64.70 65.09
N VAL A 1090 44.91 65.20 63.87
CA VAL A 1090 43.98 66.16 63.25
C VAL A 1090 43.47 65.61 61.92
N GLN A 1091 42.15 65.57 61.73
CA GLN A 1091 41.51 65.11 60.48
C GLN A 1091 40.71 66.25 59.85
N VAL A 1092 40.73 66.31 58.51
CA VAL A 1092 39.99 67.27 57.69
C VAL A 1092 39.19 66.53 56.61
N ASP A 1093 37.88 66.80 56.53
CA ASP A 1093 36.96 66.14 55.61
C ASP A 1093 36.61 67.05 54.41
N PHE A 1094 36.85 66.59 53.17
CA PHE A 1094 36.51 67.25 51.90
C PHE A 1094 35.40 66.50 51.14
N THR A 1095 34.80 67.17 50.15
CA THR A 1095 33.77 66.55 49.27
C THR A 1095 34.36 65.46 48.36
N THR A 1096 35.65 65.58 48.04
CA THR A 1096 36.42 64.72 47.15
C THR A 1096 37.24 63.65 47.89
N GLY A 1097 37.34 63.73 49.23
CA GLY A 1097 38.08 62.75 50.06
C GLY A 1097 38.31 63.24 51.51
N VAL A 1098 39.00 62.44 52.33
CA VAL A 1098 39.33 62.78 53.73
C VAL A 1098 40.84 62.74 53.92
N THR A 1099 41.42 63.66 54.70
CA THR A 1099 42.85 63.71 55.00
C THR A 1099 43.12 63.83 56.51
N GLN A 1100 44.21 63.26 57.00
CA GLN A 1100 44.55 63.25 58.43
C GLN A 1100 46.06 63.45 58.65
N LEU A 1101 46.41 64.22 59.67
CA LEU A 1101 47.76 64.38 60.20
C LEU A 1101 47.85 63.70 61.57
N GLU A 1102 48.75 62.73 61.69
CA GLU A 1102 49.00 62.01 62.94
C GLU A 1102 50.15 62.62 63.74
N ASP A 1103 50.16 62.33 65.05
CA ASP A 1103 51.30 62.52 65.96
C ASP A 1103 51.78 63.93 66.34
N PHE A 1104 50.90 64.93 66.44
CA PHE A 1104 51.30 66.20 67.08
C PHE A 1104 51.26 66.09 68.62
N ARG A 1105 52.28 66.64 69.30
CA ARG A 1105 52.51 66.41 70.74
C ARG A 1105 52.33 67.69 71.58
N VAL A 1106 51.78 67.55 72.79
CA VAL A 1106 51.75 68.59 73.83
C VAL A 1106 52.59 68.13 75.03
N GLY A 1107 53.56 68.92 75.51
CA GLY A 1107 54.53 68.49 76.56
C GLY A 1107 55.11 69.62 77.42
N THR A 1108 55.86 69.32 78.50
CA THR A 1108 56.19 70.31 79.57
C THR A 1108 57.55 71.04 79.46
N SER A 1109 58.49 70.65 78.59
CA SER A 1109 59.81 71.31 78.47
C SER A 1109 60.03 71.99 77.12
N ALA A 1110 60.80 73.08 77.09
CA ALA A 1110 61.14 73.83 75.89
C ALA A 1110 62.22 73.15 75.01
N THR A 1111 62.80 72.03 75.46
CA THR A 1111 63.80 71.24 74.72
C THR A 1111 63.57 69.72 74.93
N PRO A 1112 63.66 68.90 73.87
CA PRO A 1112 63.56 67.43 73.98
C PRO A 1112 64.78 66.86 74.73
N LYS A 1113 64.58 65.88 75.63
CA LYS A 1113 65.69 65.15 76.26
C LYS A 1113 66.34 64.22 75.22
N THR A 1114 67.64 64.36 75.01
CA THR A 1114 68.49 63.51 74.16
C THR A 1114 68.46 62.08 74.69
N GLY A 1115 67.81 61.19 73.94
CA GLY A 1115 67.54 59.81 74.33
C GLY A 1115 66.54 59.05 73.46
N ASP A 1116 65.80 59.74 72.56
CA ASP A 1116 64.92 59.14 71.54
C ASP A 1116 65.18 59.78 70.15
N GLU A 1117 66.39 59.60 69.62
CA GLU A 1117 66.77 60.06 68.27
C GLU A 1117 66.58 58.97 67.20
N SER A 1118 65.46 58.25 67.21
CA SER A 1118 65.16 57.23 66.19
C SER A 1118 63.95 57.50 65.31
N ASN A 1119 63.34 58.69 65.32
CA ASN A 1119 62.21 58.98 64.41
C ASN A 1119 61.97 60.47 64.11
N ILE A 1120 62.99 61.22 63.70
CA ILE A 1120 62.75 62.51 63.00
C ILE A 1120 63.74 62.64 61.84
N GLY A 1121 63.31 62.16 60.69
CA GLY A 1121 64.01 62.27 59.42
C GLY A 1121 63.02 62.29 58.27
N LEU A 1122 62.02 63.19 58.32
CA LEU A 1122 61.17 63.51 57.20
C LEU A 1122 61.96 64.40 56.23
N TRP A 1123 62.72 63.77 55.32
CA TRP A 1123 63.11 64.43 54.08
C TRP A 1123 61.93 64.30 53.11
N ILE A 1124 61.24 65.42 52.93
CA ILE A 1124 60.29 65.63 51.84
C ILE A 1124 61.08 65.53 50.55
N GLY A 1125 60.87 64.45 49.81
CA GLY A 1125 61.38 64.22 48.47
C GLY A 1125 60.22 63.89 47.56
N ILE A 1126 59.59 64.92 47.02
CA ILE A 1126 58.70 64.81 45.86
C ILE A 1126 59.54 64.26 44.72
N MET A 1127 59.22 63.06 44.24
CA MET A 1127 59.51 62.66 42.87
C MET A 1127 58.29 61.96 42.30
N ALA A 1128 57.57 62.72 41.48
CA ALA A 1128 56.71 62.18 40.46
C ALA A 1128 57.55 61.26 39.56
N CYS A 1129 57.05 60.06 39.30
CA CYS A 1129 57.29 59.33 38.06
C CYS A 1129 56.26 58.21 37.94
N SER A 1130 55.22 58.52 37.18
CA SER A 1130 54.77 57.77 36.00
C SER A 1130 55.13 56.29 35.90
N ALA A 1131 54.08 55.51 35.65
CA ALA A 1131 54.00 54.30 34.85
C ALA A 1131 55.19 53.97 33.93
N ILE A 1132 55.53 52.67 33.86
CA ILE A 1132 55.90 51.84 32.68
C ILE A 1132 56.26 50.45 33.27
N ILE A 1133 55.42 49.42 33.13
CA ILE A 1133 55.24 48.51 31.97
C ILE A 1133 56.42 47.54 31.76
N ILE A 1134 56.12 46.27 32.07
CA ILE A 1134 56.30 45.04 31.27
C ILE A 1134 57.70 44.63 30.81
N GLY A 1135 58.04 43.37 31.15
CA GLY A 1135 58.59 42.32 30.27
C GLY A 1135 59.98 42.58 29.65
N CYS A 1136 60.81 41.60 29.34
CA CYS A 1136 60.76 40.15 29.22
C CYS A 1136 62.17 39.65 29.60
N GLY A 1137 62.32 38.46 30.20
CA GLY A 1137 62.75 37.25 29.48
C GLY A 1137 64.20 37.36 28.98
N VAL A 1138 65.17 36.53 29.37
CA VAL A 1138 65.23 35.07 29.16
C VAL A 1138 66.63 34.61 29.62
N PHE A 1139 66.69 33.51 30.40
CA PHE A 1139 67.74 32.48 30.56
C PHE A 1139 69.22 32.92 30.91
N VAL A 1140 70.15 32.15 31.51
CA VAL A 1140 70.54 30.72 31.50
C VAL A 1140 71.44 30.45 32.75
N LEU A 1141 71.24 29.27 33.37
CA LEU A 1141 72.16 28.36 34.10
C LEU A 1141 73.28 28.82 35.08
N VAL A 1142 73.15 28.28 36.31
CA VAL A 1142 74.08 27.35 37.02
C VAL A 1142 75.32 27.85 37.81
N HIS A 1143 75.43 27.24 39.00
CA HIS A 1143 76.59 26.96 39.87
C HIS A 1143 76.95 27.92 41.02
N LYS A 1144 76.81 27.34 42.23
CA LYS A 1144 77.63 27.43 43.44
C LYS A 1144 78.47 28.69 43.74
N ASN A 1145 78.32 29.04 45.02
CA ASN A 1145 79.32 29.52 45.99
C ASN A 1145 79.45 31.03 46.24
N LYS A 1146 78.98 31.36 47.46
CA LYS A 1146 79.73 31.98 48.57
C LYS A 1146 80.48 33.30 48.30
N LYS A 1147 80.10 34.22 49.19
CA LYS A 1147 80.92 35.07 50.07
C LYS A 1147 81.26 36.48 49.58
N ASN A 1148 80.70 37.39 50.37
CA ASN A 1148 81.34 38.49 51.09
C ASN A 1148 81.83 39.72 50.30
N LYS A 1149 81.15 40.83 50.65
CA LYS A 1149 81.71 42.16 50.94
C LYS A 1149 82.69 42.72 49.92
N LYS A 1150 82.20 43.64 49.10
CA LYS A 1150 82.28 45.08 49.40
C LYS A 1150 81.17 45.82 48.67
#